data_AF-A0A6Q2YL30-F1
#
_entry.id   AF-A0A6Q2YL30-F1
#
_cell.length_a   1.000
_cell.length_b   1.000
_cell.length_c   1.000
_cell.angle_alpha   90.00
_cell.angle_beta   90.00
_cell.angle_gamma   90.00
#
_symmetry.space_group_name_H-M   'P 1'
#
loop_
_entity.id
_entity.type
_entity.pdbx_description
1 polymer ?
#
loop_
_entity_poly.entity_id
_entity_poly.type
_entity_poly.pdbx_seq_one_letter_code
_entity_poly.pdbx_strand_id
1 'polypeptide(L)'
;MADVLESGGTGASSVGGVGSVDWQKRCVALEMQLLRFRLQAGKIRELLAEKMQELEQRVTESDQRAESAEKQVHVMEEKLKSANIQPSESENLLYRRYQELTNQVQEKDAVIKRLEVQLEKQILVRAQEAKTIEEKAAKIKDWVTFKLREVIKSQMCVQYGCHHCTGYNYHHAFSQCLIFSSGSSLPQYPAAGPFTHLIYKNISVPVYTTLKGAHFRNTGPGSDSDCPCDLLTLAPPGVSMSSISSESDYAIPPDAYSLDSDYSEPEHKVQRTSSYSCESLREPKSGYLLKMGSQIKAWKRRWFILRNGEILYYKSPSDVIRKPQGQMELNSSCRIARGEGAQTFQLITEKKTFYLTADSPNILEEWIRVLQNILNVQASSPVTVENTATKPTVRGWLTKVKHGHSKLVWCSLVGKVFYYFRNQDDKLPLGQLRMREAVVEEVDRSCDSDEDYEAGGRGFLSSHCTLVVHPREQSPNYLLIGTKQEKDTWLYHLTVAAGSSASFKVGTEYEQLVGNLLDVEGDPDSALWRSEALCFSKEGLRWPLTTLPSEALQTEALKLFKSCQLFINVLVESPSIDYHVSLAQNALQVCLTHPELQNEMYCQLIKQTNQRTPHNYSLTQCWQLLSVCVALFLPQQHFLWYLRQYLQLHADPRSEVGKYVVYCQRSVERTLQNGEREAKPSRMEILSILLRNPYHHSLPFSIPVHFMNNTYQVVGFDGSTTVEEFLNTLNQRVGMRKPHLSGFALFTDDPSGKDLEHCLQPSVKICDVISKWEQALKELHPGKYEGTRIVRLTYKSRLCFRAQAKGETERERLLLAYQVNDEVHQGHFPVNKELALEVAALMAQVSVGVVRLCVGILKTQQILLQALERFYPKRYKQDCNMDQLRDLSDRLATKWSVLRGCSASECVRIYLTVARKWPLFGAKLFSAKLNVLLFIKYFYIIYFNHLLATYSYQSVITFGGCRDDLMVVVSQNKEQGGGKKSVEKLVFAMAKPKILELTLLMASYINYWTPSLPAAQHHSPGPCSPLGPCGAGTGKTWDVDSRHFPSMTYTTKGPTLL
;
A
#
# COMPACT_ATOMS: atom_id res chain seq x y z
N MET A 1 3.97 -40.68 47.05
CA MET A 1 3.81 -40.96 48.50
C MET A 1 2.49 -40.37 48.92
N ALA A 2 1.73 -41.18 49.65
CA ALA A 2 0.31 -41.05 49.93
C ALA A 2 0.02 -40.17 51.16
N ASP A 3 -1.29 -40.06 51.44
CA ASP A 3 -1.95 -39.71 52.71
C ASP A 3 -2.35 -38.23 52.89
N VAL A 4 -3.57 -37.86 53.33
CA VAL A 4 -4.67 -38.63 53.94
C VAL A 4 -6.02 -37.86 53.85
N LEU A 5 -7.08 -38.65 54.01
CA LEU A 5 -8.52 -38.41 54.27
C LEU A 5 -8.81 -37.30 55.33
N GLU A 6 -9.99 -36.70 55.55
CA GLU A 6 -11.36 -37.23 55.62
C GLU A 6 -12.37 -36.11 55.98
N SER A 7 -13.67 -36.35 55.70
CA SER A 7 -14.89 -35.86 56.38
C SER A 7 -15.25 -34.35 56.30
N GLY A 8 -16.50 -33.89 56.11
CA GLY A 8 -17.84 -34.50 56.20
C GLY A 8 -18.74 -33.56 57.04
N GLY A 9 -19.83 -33.01 56.47
CA GLY A 9 -20.77 -32.20 57.25
C GLY A 9 -21.80 -31.38 56.44
N THR A 10 -23.01 -31.92 56.36
CA THR A 10 -24.25 -31.52 55.65
C THR A 10 -24.95 -30.21 56.07
N GLY A 11 -25.67 -29.55 55.15
CA GLY A 11 -26.90 -28.79 55.49
C GLY A 11 -27.36 -27.59 54.62
N ALA A 12 -28.36 -27.84 53.74
CA ALA A 12 -29.49 -26.96 53.34
C ALA A 12 -29.37 -25.75 52.34
N SER A 13 -29.86 -26.02 51.12
CA SER A 13 -30.84 -25.28 50.28
C SER A 13 -30.59 -23.89 49.64
N SER A 14 -30.58 -23.95 48.30
CA SER A 14 -31.23 -23.07 47.29
C SER A 14 -30.52 -21.79 46.79
N VAL A 15 -30.21 -21.78 45.47
CA VAL A 15 -30.61 -20.81 44.43
C VAL A 15 -29.60 -20.78 43.26
N GLY A 16 -30.08 -20.97 42.02
CA GLY A 16 -29.55 -20.32 40.80
C GLY A 16 -28.22 -20.81 40.20
N GLY A 17 -28.28 -21.78 39.28
CA GLY A 17 -27.11 -22.26 38.53
C GLY A 17 -26.65 -21.28 37.43
N VAL A 18 -25.45 -20.73 37.60
CA VAL A 18 -24.58 -20.24 36.53
C VAL A 18 -23.29 -21.06 36.63
N GLY A 19 -22.92 -21.74 35.52
CA GLY A 19 -21.84 -22.72 35.49
C GLY A 19 -20.49 -22.17 35.97
N SER A 20 -20.10 -22.54 37.18
CA SER A 20 -18.76 -22.30 37.72
C SER A 20 -17.75 -23.13 36.94
N VAL A 21 -16.75 -22.48 36.36
CA VAL A 21 -15.65 -23.13 35.66
C VAL A 21 -14.78 -23.84 36.69
N ASP A 22 -14.71 -25.16 36.57
CA ASP A 22 -13.87 -26.04 37.40
C ASP A 22 -12.39 -25.86 37.01
N TRP A 23 -11.75 -24.86 37.62
CA TRP A 23 -10.34 -24.49 37.37
C TRP A 23 -9.37 -25.65 37.62
N GLN A 24 -9.72 -26.55 38.53
CA GLN A 24 -8.90 -27.70 38.87
C GLN A 24 -8.85 -28.69 37.71
N LYS A 25 -9.98 -28.94 37.04
CA LYS A 25 -10.02 -29.73 35.79
C LYS A 25 -9.26 -29.06 34.64
N ARG A 26 -9.28 -27.73 34.54
CA ARG A 26 -8.51 -26.99 33.52
C ARG A 26 -7.00 -27.07 33.76
N CYS A 27 -6.54 -26.94 35.01
CA CYS A 27 -5.13 -27.09 35.34
C CYS A 27 -4.63 -28.51 35.03
N VAL A 28 -5.39 -29.54 35.42
CA VAL A 28 -5.04 -30.94 35.10
C VAL A 28 -5.04 -31.20 33.58
N ALA A 29 -5.98 -30.61 32.84
CA ALA A 29 -6.00 -30.71 31.38
C ALA A 29 -4.79 -30.02 30.72
N LEU A 30 -4.39 -28.85 31.22
CA LEU A 30 -3.21 -28.12 30.74
C LEU A 30 -1.91 -28.86 31.09
N GLU A 31 -1.80 -29.45 32.27
CA GLU A 31 -0.66 -30.29 32.66
C GLU A 31 -0.55 -31.54 31.77
N MET A 32 -1.67 -32.20 31.47
CA MET A 32 -1.71 -33.30 30.51
C MET A 32 -1.31 -32.86 29.10
N GLN A 33 -1.71 -31.66 28.65
CA GLN A 33 -1.29 -31.13 27.36
C GLN A 33 0.21 -30.80 27.33
N LEU A 34 0.74 -30.20 28.40
CA LEU A 34 2.17 -29.92 28.55
C LEU A 34 2.99 -31.22 28.51
N LEU A 35 2.51 -32.27 29.19
CA LEU A 35 3.15 -33.57 29.19
C LEU A 35 3.17 -34.20 27.79
N ARG A 36 2.05 -34.13 27.05
CA ARG A 36 1.99 -34.59 25.66
C ARG A 36 2.94 -33.81 24.75
N PHE A 37 3.02 -32.49 24.93
CA PHE A 37 3.94 -31.65 24.16
C PHE A 37 5.40 -32.01 24.46
N ARG A 38 5.75 -32.26 25.72
CA ARG A 38 7.09 -32.72 26.11
C ARG A 38 7.44 -34.08 25.51
N LEU A 39 6.50 -35.02 25.47
CA LEU A 39 6.68 -36.33 24.83
C LEU A 39 6.84 -36.21 23.31
N GLN A 40 6.04 -35.36 22.65
CA GLN A 40 6.21 -35.08 21.21
C GLN A 40 7.55 -34.43 20.90
N ALA A 41 7.98 -33.44 21.70
CA ALA A 41 9.29 -32.81 21.56
C ALA A 41 10.46 -33.78 21.83
N GLY A 42 10.27 -34.75 22.73
CA GLY A 42 11.21 -35.87 22.93
C GLY A 42 11.34 -36.71 21.65
N LYS A 43 10.22 -37.14 21.09
CA LYS A 43 10.18 -37.97 19.88
C LYS A 43 10.75 -37.27 18.64
N ILE A 44 10.54 -35.95 18.52
CA ILE A 44 11.15 -35.14 17.45
C ILE A 44 12.67 -35.10 17.62
N ARG A 45 13.18 -34.91 18.84
CA ARG A 45 14.63 -34.90 19.10
C ARG A 45 15.29 -36.24 18.79
N GLU A 46 14.63 -37.34 19.13
CA GLU A 46 15.10 -38.69 18.84
C GLU A 46 15.16 -38.94 17.32
N LEU A 47 14.11 -38.61 16.57
CA LEU A 47 14.10 -38.69 15.11
C LEU A 47 15.15 -37.78 14.45
N LEU A 48 15.41 -36.61 15.03
CA LEU A 48 16.44 -35.69 14.53
C LEU A 48 17.84 -36.29 14.74
N ALA A 49 18.08 -36.90 15.91
CA ALA A 49 19.34 -37.57 16.22
C ALA A 49 19.59 -38.77 15.29
N GLU A 50 18.57 -39.61 15.06
CA GLU A 50 18.65 -40.73 14.10
C GLU A 50 18.97 -40.23 12.68
N LYS A 51 18.32 -39.15 12.23
CA LYS A 51 18.60 -38.57 10.91
C LYS A 51 19.98 -37.93 10.80
N MET A 52 20.48 -37.35 11.89
CA MET A 52 21.82 -36.79 11.95
C MET A 52 22.87 -37.90 11.85
N GLN A 53 22.67 -39.01 12.57
CA GLN A 53 23.55 -40.17 12.51
C GLN A 53 23.55 -40.84 11.12
N GLU A 54 22.38 -40.92 10.45
CA GLU A 54 22.28 -41.42 9.07
C GLU A 54 23.02 -40.49 8.07
N LEU A 55 23.01 -39.18 8.31
CA LEU A 55 23.77 -38.22 7.50
C LEU A 55 25.27 -38.33 7.73
N GLU A 56 25.71 -38.46 8.99
CA GLU A 56 27.11 -38.68 9.34
C GLU A 56 27.65 -39.96 8.68
N GLN A 57 26.89 -41.06 8.74
CA GLN A 57 27.27 -42.31 8.09
C GLN A 57 27.40 -42.16 6.57
N ARG A 58 26.48 -41.45 5.91
CA ARG A 58 26.56 -41.19 4.47
C ARG A 58 27.75 -40.31 4.08
N VAL A 59 28.17 -39.38 4.95
CA VAL A 59 29.39 -38.61 4.75
C VAL A 59 30.60 -39.53 4.83
N THR A 60 30.70 -40.38 5.84
CA THR A 60 31.81 -41.35 5.97
C THR A 60 31.88 -42.30 4.77
N GLU A 61 30.75 -42.81 4.28
CA GLU A 61 30.69 -43.66 3.08
C GLU A 61 31.05 -42.91 1.79
N SER A 62 30.82 -41.61 1.74
CA SER A 62 31.23 -40.75 0.63
C SER A 62 32.73 -40.51 0.66
N ASP A 63 33.29 -40.22 1.83
CA ASP A 63 34.73 -39.99 2.01
C ASP A 63 35.53 -41.25 1.69
N GLN A 64 35.04 -42.42 2.12
CA GLN A 64 35.70 -43.69 1.83
C GLN A 64 35.65 -44.06 0.34
N ARG A 65 34.60 -43.64 -0.37
CA ARG A 65 34.53 -43.76 -1.84
C ARG A 65 35.49 -42.80 -2.53
N ALA A 66 35.64 -41.58 -2.03
CA ALA A 66 36.62 -40.63 -2.55
C ALA A 66 38.04 -41.16 -2.38
N GLU A 67 38.39 -41.67 -1.19
CA GLU A 67 39.70 -42.26 -0.91
C GLU A 67 39.98 -43.50 -1.79
N SER A 68 38.96 -44.32 -2.06
CA SER A 68 39.08 -45.46 -2.96
C SER A 68 39.31 -45.03 -4.42
N ALA A 69 38.67 -43.95 -4.86
CA ALA A 69 38.87 -43.37 -6.18
C ALA A 69 40.29 -42.76 -6.31
N GLU A 70 40.79 -42.07 -5.28
CA GLU A 70 42.16 -41.55 -5.24
C GLU A 70 43.19 -42.69 -5.32
N LYS A 71 42.98 -43.79 -4.59
CA LYS A 71 43.84 -44.99 -4.69
C LYS A 71 43.82 -45.58 -6.10
N GLN A 72 42.66 -45.61 -6.76
CA GLN A 72 42.56 -46.09 -8.15
C GLN A 72 43.31 -45.18 -9.13
N VAL A 73 43.16 -43.85 -8.98
CA VAL A 73 43.91 -42.86 -9.78
C VAL A 73 45.41 -43.07 -9.58
N HIS A 74 45.86 -43.26 -8.34
CA HIS A 74 47.27 -43.47 -8.05
C HIS A 74 47.84 -44.77 -8.66
N VAL A 75 47.07 -45.86 -8.62
CA VAL A 75 47.42 -47.11 -9.32
C VAL A 75 47.44 -46.92 -10.84
N MET A 76 46.53 -46.09 -11.38
CA MET A 76 46.52 -45.75 -12.80
C MET A 76 47.75 -44.92 -13.19
N GLU A 77 48.18 -43.99 -12.34
CA GLU A 77 49.41 -43.21 -12.50
C GLU A 77 50.67 -44.10 -12.47
N GLU A 78 50.74 -45.10 -11.58
CA GLU A 78 51.85 -46.06 -11.57
C GLU A 78 51.86 -46.97 -12.80
N LYS A 79 50.68 -47.39 -13.29
CA LYS A 79 50.55 -48.14 -14.55
C LYS A 79 50.97 -47.30 -15.76
N LEU A 80 50.69 -46.00 -15.74
CA LEU A 80 51.14 -45.06 -16.76
C LEU A 80 52.66 -44.84 -16.71
N LYS A 81 53.27 -44.77 -15.52
CA LYS A 81 54.72 -44.64 -15.36
C LYS A 81 55.50 -45.89 -15.80
N SER A 82 54.91 -47.09 -15.68
CA SER A 82 55.52 -48.36 -16.09
C SER A 82 55.34 -48.67 -17.58
N ALA A 83 54.35 -48.08 -18.25
CA ALA A 83 54.25 -48.06 -19.70
C ALA A 83 55.22 -47.01 -20.26
N ASN A 84 56.45 -47.42 -20.60
CA ASN A 84 57.51 -46.56 -21.16
C ASN A 84 57.14 -45.99 -22.54
N ILE A 85 56.22 -45.03 -22.57
CA ILE A 85 55.83 -44.23 -23.74
C ILE A 85 56.54 -42.88 -23.58
N GLN A 86 57.40 -42.51 -24.53
CA GLN A 86 58.02 -41.18 -24.50
C GLN A 86 56.94 -40.11 -24.74
N PRO A 87 56.75 -39.17 -23.80
CA PRO A 87 55.71 -38.15 -23.90
C PRO A 87 56.09 -37.07 -24.92
N SER A 88 55.10 -36.66 -25.72
CA SER A 88 55.21 -35.56 -26.68
C SER A 88 55.51 -34.21 -25.99
N GLU A 89 56.05 -33.21 -26.70
CA GLU A 89 56.35 -31.87 -26.13
C GLU A 89 55.13 -31.21 -25.45
N SER A 90 53.91 -31.51 -25.92
CA SER A 90 52.65 -31.08 -25.30
C SER A 90 52.38 -31.69 -23.92
N GLU A 91 52.78 -32.94 -23.69
CA GLU A 91 52.60 -33.63 -22.41
C GLU A 91 53.65 -33.17 -21.38
N ASN A 92 54.87 -32.84 -21.82
CA ASN A 92 55.88 -32.24 -20.95
C ASN A 92 55.50 -30.82 -20.47
N LEU A 93 54.82 -30.04 -21.31
CA LEU A 93 54.24 -28.75 -20.93
C LEU A 93 53.10 -28.90 -19.92
N LEU A 94 52.21 -29.87 -20.12
CA LEU A 94 51.14 -30.18 -19.17
C LEU A 94 51.69 -30.69 -17.84
N TYR A 95 52.75 -31.50 -17.84
CA TYR A 95 53.40 -31.98 -16.64
C TYR A 95 54.03 -30.83 -15.84
N ARG A 96 54.77 -29.92 -16.49
CA ARG A 96 55.30 -28.71 -15.83
C ARG A 96 54.18 -27.84 -15.28
N ARG A 97 53.10 -27.65 -16.03
CA ARG A 97 51.96 -26.83 -15.60
C ARG A 97 51.23 -27.45 -14.41
N TYR A 98 51.07 -28.78 -14.41
CA TYR A 98 50.53 -29.52 -13.27
C TYR A 98 51.42 -29.39 -12.04
N GLN A 99 52.73 -29.52 -12.19
CA GLN A 99 53.69 -29.36 -11.10
C GLN A 99 53.66 -27.94 -10.51
N GLU A 100 53.53 -26.92 -11.35
CA GLU A 100 53.39 -25.52 -10.93
C GLU A 100 52.07 -25.27 -10.20
N LEU A 101 50.96 -25.84 -10.68
CA LEU A 101 49.67 -25.78 -9.98
C LEU A 101 49.72 -26.51 -8.63
N THR A 102 50.34 -27.68 -8.55
CA THR A 102 50.49 -28.42 -7.29
C THR A 102 51.30 -27.64 -6.27
N ASN A 103 52.38 -26.98 -6.69
CA ASN A 103 53.16 -26.11 -5.82
C ASN A 103 52.35 -24.89 -5.34
N GLN A 104 51.54 -24.28 -6.23
CA GLN A 104 50.64 -23.18 -5.83
C GLN A 104 49.55 -23.63 -4.86
N VAL A 105 49.02 -24.85 -5.01
CA VAL A 105 48.04 -25.41 -4.08
C VAL A 105 48.68 -25.62 -2.71
N GLN A 106 49.88 -26.20 -2.64
CA GLN A 106 50.60 -26.39 -1.38
C GLN A 106 50.94 -25.06 -0.69
N GLU A 107 51.32 -24.04 -1.44
CA GLU A 107 51.58 -22.70 -0.89
C GLU A 107 50.30 -22.07 -0.33
N LYS A 108 49.17 -22.23 -1.02
CA LYS A 108 47.87 -21.76 -0.55
C LYS A 108 47.38 -22.53 0.67
N ASP A 109 47.58 -23.84 0.74
CA ASP A 109 47.26 -24.63 1.94
C ASP A 109 48.08 -24.20 3.15
N ALA A 110 49.36 -23.85 2.95
CA ALA A 110 50.19 -23.28 4.01
C ALA A 110 49.70 -21.89 4.47
N VAL A 111 49.20 -21.06 3.56
CA VAL A 111 48.55 -19.78 3.89
C VAL A 111 47.25 -20.01 4.67
N ILE A 112 46.42 -20.96 4.23
CA ILE A 112 45.16 -21.31 4.90
C ILE A 112 45.43 -21.75 6.33
N LYS A 113 46.37 -22.66 6.56
CA LYS A 113 46.75 -23.09 7.92
C LYS A 113 47.23 -21.94 8.81
N ARG A 114 47.99 -20.98 8.24
CA ARG A 114 48.41 -19.78 8.99
C ARG A 114 47.22 -18.89 9.35
N LEU A 115 46.27 -18.72 8.44
CA LEU A 115 45.05 -17.94 8.67
C LEU A 115 44.12 -18.62 9.66
N GLU A 116 44.00 -19.94 9.65
CA GLU A 116 43.24 -20.72 10.63
C GLU A 116 43.76 -20.50 12.05
N VAL A 117 45.09 -20.58 12.23
CA VAL A 117 45.72 -20.30 13.54
C VAL A 117 45.53 -18.84 13.97
N GLN A 118 45.55 -17.89 13.03
CA GLN A 118 45.26 -16.48 13.34
C GLN A 118 43.79 -16.28 13.72
N LEU A 119 42.87 -16.98 13.06
CA LEU A 119 41.45 -16.95 13.35
C LEU A 119 41.15 -17.54 14.73
N GLU A 120 41.76 -18.68 15.09
CA GLU A 120 41.62 -19.26 16.44
C GLU A 120 42.11 -18.30 17.54
N LYS A 121 43.25 -17.64 17.31
CA LYS A 121 43.73 -16.59 18.23
C LYS A 121 42.74 -15.43 18.34
N GLN A 122 42.15 -15.01 17.23
CA GLN A 122 41.17 -13.93 17.22
C GLN A 122 39.86 -14.32 17.92
N ILE A 123 39.42 -15.57 17.77
CA ILE A 123 38.27 -16.14 18.49
C ILE A 123 38.53 -16.11 20.01
N LEU A 124 39.72 -16.49 20.46
CA LEU A 124 40.08 -16.47 21.87
C LEU A 124 40.09 -15.05 22.44
N VAL A 125 40.66 -14.09 21.69
CA VAL A 125 40.67 -12.66 22.10
C VAL A 125 39.24 -12.12 22.18
N ARG A 126 38.39 -12.39 21.18
CA ARG A 126 36.99 -11.94 21.19
C ARG A 126 36.16 -12.60 22.30
N ALA A 127 36.42 -13.86 22.63
CA ALA A 127 35.77 -14.51 23.78
C ALA A 127 36.13 -13.79 25.10
N GLN A 128 37.38 -13.35 25.24
CA GLN A 128 37.84 -12.58 26.40
C GLN A 128 37.24 -11.16 26.44
N GLU A 129 37.14 -10.49 25.29
CA GLU A 129 36.46 -9.20 25.17
C GLU A 129 34.97 -9.32 25.47
N ALA A 130 34.30 -10.35 24.97
CA ALA A 130 32.89 -10.62 25.25
C ALA A 130 32.63 -10.82 26.75
N LYS A 131 33.50 -11.57 27.43
CA LYS A 131 33.44 -11.73 28.90
C LYS A 131 33.59 -10.39 29.62
N THR A 132 34.48 -9.53 29.16
CA THR A 132 34.69 -8.18 29.72
C THR A 132 33.48 -7.27 29.47
N ILE A 133 32.84 -7.38 28.31
CA ILE A 133 31.62 -6.65 27.96
C ILE A 133 30.46 -7.14 28.83
N GLU A 134 30.33 -8.44 29.06
CA GLU A 134 29.30 -9.02 29.91
C GLU A 134 29.44 -8.56 31.37
N GLU A 135 30.67 -8.51 31.89
CA GLU A 135 30.95 -7.94 33.22
C GLU A 135 30.60 -6.44 33.30
N LYS A 136 30.90 -5.66 32.25
CA LYS A 136 30.52 -4.24 32.18
C LYS A 136 29.00 -4.07 32.09
N ALA A 137 28.33 -4.90 31.30
CA ALA A 137 26.87 -4.90 31.16
C ALA A 137 26.18 -5.28 32.47
N ALA A 138 26.72 -6.23 33.23
CA ALA A 138 26.25 -6.56 34.57
C ALA A 138 26.37 -5.36 35.53
N LYS A 139 27.52 -4.66 35.53
CA LYS A 139 27.71 -3.43 36.33
C LYS A 139 26.75 -2.31 35.94
N ILE A 140 26.49 -2.12 34.64
CA ILE A 140 25.52 -1.14 34.15
C ILE A 140 24.11 -1.54 34.58
N LYS A 141 23.74 -2.82 34.45
CA LYS A 141 22.46 -3.34 34.90
C LYS A 141 22.27 -3.05 36.39
N ASP A 142 23.26 -3.36 37.22
CA ASP A 142 23.23 -3.10 38.66
C ASP A 142 23.12 -1.60 38.96
N TRP A 143 23.87 -0.75 38.25
CA TRP A 143 23.78 0.70 38.37
C TRP A 143 22.40 1.25 37.97
N VAL A 144 21.81 0.75 36.87
CA VAL A 144 20.46 1.11 36.42
C VAL A 144 19.42 0.64 37.43
N THR A 145 19.56 -0.58 37.98
CA THR A 145 18.65 -1.08 39.03
C THR A 145 18.79 -0.30 40.35
N PHE A 146 19.99 0.19 40.65
CA PHE A 146 20.25 1.08 41.78
C PHE A 146 19.62 2.46 41.55
N LYS A 147 19.82 3.06 40.37
CA LYS A 147 19.22 4.36 40.00
C LYS A 147 17.69 4.30 39.92
N LEU A 148 17.11 3.23 39.41
CA LEU A 148 15.66 3.00 39.48
C LEU A 148 15.17 2.91 40.92
N ARG A 149 15.92 2.26 41.82
CA ARG A 149 15.60 2.25 43.26
C ARG A 149 15.72 3.63 43.92
N GLU A 150 16.69 4.45 43.52
CA GLU A 150 16.79 5.84 43.97
C GLU A 150 15.62 6.69 43.46
N VAL A 151 15.27 6.58 42.18
CA VAL A 151 14.13 7.29 41.59
C VAL A 151 12.82 6.86 42.25
N ILE A 152 12.62 5.57 42.50
CA ILE A 152 11.45 5.06 43.25
C ILE A 152 11.43 5.60 44.68
N LYS A 153 12.59 5.69 45.37
CA LYS A 153 12.68 6.32 46.70
C LYS A 153 12.40 7.83 46.66
N SER A 154 12.89 8.55 45.66
CA SER A 154 12.60 9.98 45.47
C SER A 154 11.13 10.22 45.16
N GLN A 155 10.50 9.34 44.38
CA GLN A 155 9.08 9.40 44.04
C GLN A 155 8.20 9.05 45.25
N MET A 156 8.64 8.15 46.13
CA MET A 156 8.02 7.94 47.44
C MET A 156 8.18 9.16 48.35
N CYS A 157 9.34 9.82 48.41
CA CYS A 157 9.52 11.04 49.22
C CYS A 157 8.62 12.21 48.75
N VAL A 158 8.36 12.34 47.45
CA VAL A 158 7.44 13.36 46.91
C VAL A 158 5.98 13.03 47.24
N GLN A 159 5.64 11.75 47.39
CA GLN A 159 4.27 11.30 47.67
C GLN A 159 3.88 11.35 49.15
N TYR A 160 4.85 11.44 50.08
CA TYR A 160 4.62 11.52 51.53
C TYR A 160 4.83 12.92 52.17
N GLY A 161 5.18 13.94 51.38
CA GLY A 161 5.52 15.28 51.88
C GLY A 161 4.41 16.34 51.87
N CYS A 162 3.21 16.04 51.36
CA CYS A 162 2.18 17.05 51.18
C CYS A 162 0.80 16.57 51.65
N HIS A 163 0.65 16.26 52.94
CA HIS A 163 -0.64 16.32 53.65
C HIS A 163 -0.42 16.48 55.17
N HIS A 164 -0.48 17.73 55.64
CA HIS A 164 -1.00 18.05 56.97
C HIS A 164 -1.81 19.35 56.90
N CYS A 165 -3.00 19.28 57.50
CA CYS A 165 -4.09 20.27 57.58
C CYS A 165 -4.97 20.35 56.32
N THR A 166 -6.26 20.01 56.25
CA THR A 166 -7.34 19.53 57.15
C THR A 166 -8.45 19.02 56.17
N GLY A 167 -9.30 18.03 56.36
CA GLY A 167 -9.62 17.05 57.39
C GLY A 167 -10.87 16.26 56.91
N TYR A 168 -11.02 15.03 57.43
CA TYR A 168 -12.20 14.16 57.44
C TYR A 168 -12.39 13.02 56.40
N ASN A 169 -11.81 11.87 56.81
CA ASN A 169 -12.42 10.55 57.03
C ASN A 169 -12.86 9.64 55.87
N TYR A 170 -11.89 8.79 55.49
CA TYR A 170 -11.84 7.32 55.66
C TYR A 170 -12.89 6.35 55.07
N HIS A 171 -12.32 5.42 54.30
CA HIS A 171 -12.66 3.99 54.11
C HIS A 171 -13.97 3.61 53.40
N HIS A 172 -13.88 3.20 52.12
CA HIS A 172 -14.00 1.76 51.75
C HIS A 172 -13.77 1.48 50.25
N ALA A 173 -13.04 0.39 50.02
CA ALA A 173 -13.23 -0.63 48.98
C ALA A 173 -13.14 -0.26 47.48
N PHE A 174 -12.00 -0.67 46.91
CA PHE A 174 -11.90 -1.31 45.60
C PHE A 174 -12.80 -2.57 45.57
N SER A 175 -14.05 -2.41 45.16
CA SER A 175 -14.90 -3.46 44.58
C SER A 175 -16.19 -2.83 44.06
N GLN A 176 -16.72 -3.41 42.98
CA GLN A 176 -17.98 -3.07 42.28
C GLN A 176 -17.91 -2.02 41.15
N CYS A 177 -17.84 -2.51 39.93
CA CYS A 177 -18.68 -2.01 38.84
C CYS A 177 -19.19 -3.18 37.98
N LEU A 178 -20.12 -3.90 38.57
CA LEU A 178 -21.15 -4.78 37.99
C LEU A 178 -22.31 -4.56 38.98
N ILE A 179 -23.41 -3.87 38.66
CA ILE A 179 -24.52 -4.34 37.80
C ILE A 179 -25.62 -3.24 37.74
N PHE A 180 -26.09 -2.96 36.50
CA PHE A 180 -27.45 -2.66 36.00
C PHE A 180 -28.33 -1.59 36.69
N SER A 181 -29.17 -0.80 36.00
CA SER A 181 -29.96 -0.92 34.75
C SER A 181 -30.42 0.52 34.41
N SER A 182 -30.88 0.97 33.26
CA SER A 182 -31.45 0.36 32.05
C SER A 182 -31.76 1.54 31.11
N GLY A 183 -31.29 1.49 29.86
CA GLY A 183 -31.55 2.51 28.85
C GLY A 183 -31.02 2.04 27.50
N SER A 184 -31.94 1.58 26.66
CA SER A 184 -31.71 0.98 25.35
C SER A 184 -30.76 1.78 24.44
N SER A 185 -29.59 1.22 24.11
CA SER A 185 -28.83 1.63 22.92
C SER A 185 -27.99 0.47 22.37
N LEU A 186 -27.99 0.38 21.04
CA LEU A 186 -27.47 -0.70 20.19
C LEU A 186 -25.94 -0.91 20.31
N PRO A 187 -25.41 -2.10 20.01
CA PRO A 187 -23.97 -2.33 19.99
C PRO A 187 -23.31 -1.60 18.80
N GLN A 188 -22.39 -0.67 19.10
CA GLN A 188 -21.42 -0.12 18.17
C GLN A 188 -20.40 -1.20 17.77
N TYR A 189 -20.20 -1.41 16.47
CA TYR A 189 -19.12 -2.25 15.95
C TYR A 189 -17.78 -1.50 16.10
N PRO A 190 -16.69 -2.14 16.56
CA PRO A 190 -15.39 -1.50 16.65
C PRO A 190 -14.84 -1.17 15.24
N ALA A 191 -14.08 -0.08 15.17
CA ALA A 191 -13.39 0.40 13.98
C ALA A 191 -12.52 -0.70 13.32
N ALA A 192 -12.32 -0.60 12.01
CA ALA A 192 -11.58 -1.58 11.21
C ALA A 192 -10.15 -1.84 11.74
N GLY A 193 -9.64 -3.07 11.56
CA GLY A 193 -8.28 -3.43 11.99
C GLY A 193 -7.19 -2.72 11.18
N PRO A 194 -6.01 -2.46 11.76
CA PRO A 194 -4.96 -1.63 11.15
C PRO A 194 -4.47 -2.14 9.79
N PHE A 195 -4.43 -3.46 9.57
CA PHE A 195 -4.05 -4.02 8.28
C PHE A 195 -5.01 -3.68 7.14
N THR A 196 -6.32 -3.63 7.43
CA THR A 196 -7.34 -3.28 6.43
C THR A 196 -7.12 -1.85 5.94
N HIS A 197 -6.75 -0.93 6.84
CA HIS A 197 -6.42 0.46 6.49
C HIS A 197 -5.17 0.57 5.60
N LEU A 198 -4.17 -0.28 5.81
CA LEU A 198 -2.91 -0.24 5.06
C LEU A 198 -3.03 -0.82 3.64
N ILE A 199 -3.76 -1.94 3.49
CA ILE A 199 -3.97 -2.59 2.19
C ILE A 199 -4.94 -1.80 1.33
N TYR A 200 -5.97 -1.21 1.93
CA TYR A 200 -6.95 -0.38 1.25
C TYR A 200 -6.80 1.07 1.72
N LYS A 201 -5.83 1.79 1.13
CA LYS A 201 -5.50 3.20 1.42
C LYS A 201 -6.78 4.03 1.59
N ASN A 202 -6.98 4.62 2.78
CA ASN A 202 -8.19 5.32 3.20
C ASN A 202 -9.45 4.46 3.02
N ILE A 203 -10.10 4.05 4.12
CA ILE A 203 -11.40 3.35 4.09
C ILE A 203 -12.54 4.32 3.66
N SER A 204 -12.33 5.10 2.60
CA SER A 204 -13.42 5.59 1.78
C SER A 204 -13.80 4.45 0.86
N VAL A 205 -14.84 3.70 1.22
CA VAL A 205 -15.38 2.67 0.34
C VAL A 205 -15.77 3.36 -0.98
N PRO A 206 -15.20 2.94 -2.12
CA PRO A 206 -15.49 3.60 -3.39
C PRO A 206 -16.98 3.45 -3.73
N VAL A 207 -17.54 4.49 -4.34
CA VAL A 207 -18.90 4.47 -4.90
C VAL A 207 -18.78 4.36 -6.41
N TYR A 208 -19.27 3.25 -6.97
CA TYR A 208 -19.27 2.99 -8.40
C TYR A 208 -20.63 3.34 -9.00
N THR A 209 -20.65 3.93 -10.20
CA THR A 209 -21.86 4.17 -10.98
C THR A 209 -21.72 3.54 -12.36
N THR A 210 -22.73 2.79 -12.81
CA THR A 210 -22.72 2.11 -14.11
C THR A 210 -23.10 3.09 -15.22
N LEU A 211 -22.18 3.34 -16.15
CA LEU A 211 -22.42 4.20 -17.32
C LEU A 211 -23.16 3.40 -18.40
N LYS A 212 -24.50 3.26 -18.28
CA LYS A 212 -25.36 2.95 -19.43
C LYS A 212 -26.32 4.11 -19.64
N GLY A 213 -26.18 4.77 -20.79
CA GLY A 213 -26.85 6.03 -21.11
C GLY A 213 -28.38 5.97 -20.98
N ALA A 214 -28.94 7.01 -20.35
CA ALA A 214 -30.29 7.50 -20.61
C ALA A 214 -30.39 8.96 -20.16
N HIS A 215 -30.65 9.84 -21.12
CA HIS A 215 -31.18 11.18 -20.91
C HIS A 215 -32.38 11.13 -19.96
N PHE A 216 -32.37 11.92 -18.88
CA PHE A 216 -33.60 12.27 -18.16
C PHE A 216 -33.96 13.73 -18.45
N ARG A 217 -35.04 13.87 -19.23
CA ARG A 217 -35.76 15.09 -19.54
C ARG A 217 -36.77 15.31 -18.39
N ASN A 218 -36.63 16.42 -17.68
CA ASN A 218 -37.53 16.82 -16.61
C ASN A 218 -38.90 17.24 -17.18
N THR A 219 -39.97 16.65 -16.67
CA THR A 219 -41.32 17.22 -16.66
C THR A 219 -42.00 16.83 -15.35
N GLY A 220 -42.13 17.79 -14.43
CA GLY A 220 -43.21 17.82 -13.43
C GLY A 220 -44.48 18.40 -14.07
N PRO A 221 -45.67 18.22 -13.45
CA PRO A 221 -46.13 19.08 -12.35
C PRO A 221 -46.90 18.26 -11.28
N GLY A 222 -47.37 18.73 -10.12
CA GLY A 222 -47.50 20.02 -9.42
C GLY A 222 -47.97 19.71 -7.98
N SER A 223 -47.65 20.57 -7.00
CA SER A 223 -48.56 21.29 -6.07
C SER A 223 -49.70 20.44 -5.46
N ASP A 224 -49.89 20.34 -4.14
CA ASP A 224 -50.07 21.43 -3.18
C ASP A 224 -49.99 20.96 -1.71
N SER A 225 -49.63 21.91 -0.82
CA SER A 225 -50.08 22.07 0.59
C SER A 225 -49.68 21.01 1.65
N ASP A 226 -49.18 21.29 2.87
CA ASP A 226 -49.19 22.47 3.75
C ASP A 226 -47.98 22.42 4.72
N CYS A 227 -47.50 23.60 5.14
CA CYS A 227 -46.59 23.81 6.29
C CYS A 227 -47.41 23.86 7.61
N PRO A 228 -46.81 23.83 8.84
CA PRO A 228 -46.14 25.03 9.37
C PRO A 228 -44.99 24.82 10.41
N CYS A 229 -44.13 25.86 10.48
CA CYS A 229 -43.37 26.42 11.63
C CYS A 229 -42.30 25.56 12.34
N ASP A 230 -41.34 26.14 13.06
CA ASP A 230 -40.36 27.22 12.85
C ASP A 230 -39.40 27.12 14.06
N LEU A 231 -38.17 27.65 13.91
CA LEU A 231 -37.33 28.17 15.00
C LEU A 231 -36.70 27.21 16.06
N LEU A 232 -35.37 27.01 16.01
CA LEU A 232 -34.39 27.78 16.80
C LEU A 232 -33.00 27.12 16.79
N THR A 233 -32.01 27.92 16.39
CA THR A 233 -30.59 27.75 16.73
C THR A 233 -30.27 28.82 17.76
N LEU A 234 -29.59 28.46 18.85
CA LEU A 234 -28.86 29.38 19.71
C LEU A 234 -27.46 28.81 19.94
N ALA A 235 -26.50 29.34 19.19
CA ALA A 235 -25.14 29.62 19.69
C ALA A 235 -25.20 31.00 20.40
N PRO A 236 -24.20 31.47 21.19
CA PRO A 236 -22.83 31.74 20.70
C PRO A 236 -21.78 31.71 21.86
N PRO A 237 -20.57 32.36 21.80
CA PRO A 237 -19.76 32.86 20.68
C PRO A 237 -18.27 32.41 20.71
N GLY A 238 -17.51 32.78 19.68
CA GLY A 238 -16.04 32.89 19.71
C GLY A 238 -15.56 34.01 20.66
N VAL A 239 -14.26 34.29 20.83
CA VAL A 239 -13.37 34.89 19.81
C VAL A 239 -11.97 35.08 20.43
N SER A 240 -10.90 34.74 19.67
CA SER A 240 -9.54 35.36 19.59
C SER A 240 -8.61 35.44 20.83
N MET A 241 -7.27 35.58 20.76
CA MET A 241 -6.22 35.60 19.72
C MET A 241 -4.83 35.48 20.44
N SER A 242 -3.87 34.81 19.79
CA SER A 242 -2.41 35.02 19.72
C SER A 242 -1.53 35.48 20.92
N SER A 243 -0.50 34.64 21.15
CA SER A 243 0.96 34.89 21.29
C SER A 243 1.61 35.46 22.58
N ILE A 244 2.58 34.66 23.07
CA ILE A 244 3.93 34.94 23.67
C ILE A 244 3.98 35.86 24.90
N SER A 245 4.57 35.47 26.05
CA SER A 245 6.03 35.49 26.34
C SER A 245 6.29 34.92 27.76
N SER A 246 7.37 34.16 28.00
CA SER A 246 8.58 34.56 28.75
C SER A 246 8.34 35.27 30.09
N GLU A 247 8.69 34.62 31.21
CA GLU A 247 8.92 35.24 32.52
C GLU A 247 10.42 35.43 32.77
N SER A 248 10.80 36.67 33.10
CA SER A 248 11.93 37.04 33.94
C SER A 248 11.51 38.26 34.77
N ASP A 249 11.71 38.19 36.09
CA ASP A 249 11.41 39.21 37.09
C ASP A 249 12.16 40.54 36.86
N TYR A 250 11.50 41.69 37.03
CA TYR A 250 11.66 42.60 38.18
C TYR A 250 11.06 44.00 37.93
N ALA A 251 10.38 44.47 38.99
CA ALA A 251 10.36 45.83 39.54
C ALA A 251 9.48 46.97 38.97
N ILE A 252 8.38 47.16 39.71
CA ILE A 252 7.92 48.39 40.40
C ILE A 252 7.02 49.38 39.63
N PRO A 253 5.92 49.86 40.28
CA PRO A 253 4.81 50.65 39.71
C PRO A 253 5.04 52.14 40.08
N PRO A 254 4.06 53.06 40.25
CA PRO A 254 2.60 53.01 40.10
C PRO A 254 2.01 54.30 39.46
N ASP A 255 0.69 54.45 39.57
CA ASP A 255 -0.08 55.69 39.47
C ASP A 255 -0.30 56.30 38.07
N ALA A 256 -1.46 55.99 37.47
CA ALA A 256 -2.55 56.98 37.34
C ALA A 256 -3.65 56.48 36.38
N TYR A 257 -4.80 56.16 36.96
CA TYR A 257 -6.10 56.07 36.31
C TYR A 257 -6.57 57.42 35.78
N SER A 258 -7.29 57.44 34.65
CA SER A 258 -8.56 58.17 34.40
C SER A 258 -8.88 58.17 32.90
N LEU A 259 -9.95 57.50 32.45
CA LEU A 259 -11.36 57.94 32.38
C LEU A 259 -11.69 58.85 31.18
N ASP A 260 -12.40 58.24 30.24
CA ASP A 260 -13.70 58.62 29.66
C ASP A 260 -13.93 59.92 28.87
N SER A 261 -14.60 59.67 27.73
CA SER A 261 -15.83 60.31 27.22
C SER A 261 -15.73 61.47 26.21
N ASP A 262 -16.27 61.15 25.01
CA ASP A 262 -17.44 61.78 24.38
C ASP A 262 -17.37 63.03 23.47
N TYR A 263 -17.97 62.80 22.29
CA TYR A 263 -18.83 63.66 21.44
C TYR A 263 -18.25 64.89 20.70
N SER A 264 -18.34 64.85 19.35
CA SER A 264 -19.16 65.75 18.47
C SER A 264 -18.49 66.11 17.12
N GLU A 265 -19.21 65.85 16.02
CA GLU A 265 -19.11 66.58 14.73
C GLU A 265 -19.91 67.93 14.86
N PRO A 266 -19.99 68.89 13.88
CA PRO A 266 -19.66 68.79 12.45
C PRO A 266 -19.17 70.09 11.70
N GLU A 267 -19.00 69.93 10.37
CA GLU A 267 -19.20 70.89 9.26
C GLU A 267 -18.11 71.87 8.72
N HIS A 268 -17.78 71.61 7.44
CA HIS A 268 -17.73 72.51 6.26
C HIS A 268 -16.40 73.08 5.69
N LYS A 269 -15.99 72.46 4.54
CA LYS A 269 -15.42 72.99 3.26
C LYS A 269 -14.03 73.69 3.37
N VAL A 270 -13.00 73.44 2.53
CA VAL A 270 -12.94 73.43 1.06
C VAL A 270 -11.62 72.75 0.55
N GLN A 271 -11.74 71.98 -0.54
CA GLN A 271 -10.81 71.61 -1.65
C GLN A 271 -9.42 70.93 -1.48
N ARG A 272 -9.36 69.79 -2.21
CA ARG A 272 -8.29 69.23 -3.08
C ARG A 272 -6.93 68.96 -2.44
N THR A 273 -6.60 67.68 -2.30
CA THR A 273 -5.56 66.97 -3.09
C THR A 273 -5.78 65.46 -2.91
N SER A 274 -5.41 64.70 -3.93
CA SER A 274 -5.42 63.24 -4.06
C SER A 274 -4.99 62.43 -2.82
N SER A 275 -5.71 61.34 -2.55
CA SER A 275 -5.19 60.20 -1.82
C SER A 275 -5.67 58.89 -2.44
N TYR A 276 -4.68 58.15 -2.94
CA TYR A 276 -4.77 56.74 -3.30
C TYR A 276 -5.16 55.94 -2.06
N SER A 277 -6.24 55.15 -2.16
CA SER A 277 -6.54 54.09 -1.21
C SER A 277 -6.00 52.77 -1.77
N CYS A 278 -4.97 52.26 -1.10
CA CYS A 278 -4.53 50.88 -1.16
C CYS A 278 -5.32 50.11 -0.10
N GLU A 279 -6.26 49.26 -0.52
CA GLU A 279 -6.72 48.11 0.28
C GLU A 279 -7.57 47.16 -0.59
N SER A 280 -7.13 45.90 -0.70
CA SER A 280 -7.98 44.71 -0.54
C SER A 280 -7.29 43.44 -1.06
N LEU A 281 -7.23 42.45 -0.17
CA LEU A 281 -7.19 41.03 -0.47
C LEU A 281 -8.12 40.72 -1.66
N ARG A 282 -7.57 40.44 -2.84
CA ARG A 282 -8.40 40.26 -4.05
C ARG A 282 -9.10 38.89 -4.05
N GLU A 283 -10.35 38.93 -3.63
CA GLU A 283 -11.39 37.92 -3.84
C GLU A 283 -11.43 37.38 -5.29
N PRO A 284 -11.96 36.16 -5.52
CA PRO A 284 -12.29 35.68 -6.87
C PRO A 284 -13.08 36.75 -7.65
N LYS A 285 -12.84 36.91 -8.97
CA LYS A 285 -13.53 37.93 -9.77
C LYS A 285 -15.04 37.76 -9.58
N SER A 286 -15.65 38.76 -8.96
CA SER A 286 -17.05 38.79 -8.59
C SER A 286 -17.67 40.10 -9.06
N GLY A 287 -18.98 40.12 -9.27
CA GLY A 287 -19.67 41.32 -9.72
C GLY A 287 -21.07 41.06 -10.27
N TYR A 288 -21.88 42.11 -10.39
CA TYR A 288 -23.18 42.02 -11.05
C TYR A 288 -23.03 41.98 -12.57
N LEU A 289 -23.78 41.08 -13.21
CA LEU A 289 -24.04 41.10 -14.65
C LEU A 289 -25.53 40.85 -14.89
N LEU A 290 -26.04 41.34 -16.02
CA LEU A 290 -27.38 41.04 -16.51
C LEU A 290 -27.31 39.76 -17.35
N LYS A 291 -28.14 38.77 -17.02
CA LYS A 291 -28.21 37.49 -17.73
C LYS A 291 -29.56 37.29 -18.41
N MET A 292 -29.53 36.92 -19.68
CA MET A 292 -30.75 36.58 -20.42
C MET A 292 -31.30 35.21 -19.98
N GLY A 293 -32.60 35.15 -19.69
CA GLY A 293 -33.32 33.91 -19.36
C GLY A 293 -33.43 32.95 -20.56
N SER A 294 -33.48 31.64 -20.26
CA SER A 294 -33.51 30.58 -21.30
C SER A 294 -34.89 30.31 -21.89
N GLN A 295 -35.92 30.51 -21.08
CA GLN A 295 -37.33 30.20 -21.40
C GLN A 295 -38.13 31.48 -21.65
N ILE A 296 -37.77 32.54 -20.92
CA ILE A 296 -38.30 33.90 -21.09
C ILE A 296 -37.09 34.77 -21.39
N LYS A 297 -37.09 35.46 -22.55
CA LYS A 297 -36.01 36.37 -22.99
C LYS A 297 -36.00 37.68 -22.18
N ALA A 298 -36.06 37.56 -20.86
CA ALA A 298 -35.96 38.68 -19.92
C ALA A 298 -34.56 38.72 -19.32
N TRP A 299 -34.01 39.93 -19.21
CA TRP A 299 -32.74 40.19 -18.54
C TRP A 299 -32.93 40.21 -17.03
N LYS A 300 -32.11 39.43 -16.30
CA LYS A 300 -32.13 39.40 -14.84
C LYS A 300 -30.74 39.74 -14.31
N ARG A 301 -30.65 40.73 -13.42
CA ARG A 301 -29.43 41.07 -12.68
C ARG A 301 -29.09 39.93 -11.72
N ARG A 302 -27.85 39.45 -11.77
CA ARG A 302 -27.35 38.35 -10.92
C ARG A 302 -25.93 38.66 -10.47
N TRP A 303 -25.57 38.19 -9.28
CA TRP A 303 -24.22 38.28 -8.76
C TRP A 303 -23.41 37.08 -9.25
N PHE A 304 -22.34 37.33 -10.01
CA PHE A 304 -21.47 36.30 -10.57
C PHE A 304 -20.19 36.19 -9.76
N ILE A 305 -19.69 34.98 -9.59
CA ILE A 305 -18.40 34.67 -8.97
C ILE A 305 -17.69 33.63 -9.81
N LEU A 306 -16.44 33.90 -10.15
CA LEU A 306 -15.55 32.98 -10.85
C LEU A 306 -14.66 32.24 -9.86
N ARG A 307 -14.90 30.95 -9.66
CA ARG A 307 -14.15 30.12 -8.71
C ARG A 307 -13.87 28.75 -9.32
N ASN A 308 -12.62 28.26 -9.18
CA ASN A 308 -12.21 26.91 -9.60
C ASN A 308 -12.48 26.57 -11.09
N GLY A 309 -12.47 27.56 -11.99
CA GLY A 309 -12.78 27.33 -13.41
C GLY A 309 -14.27 27.24 -13.73
N GLU A 310 -15.14 27.59 -12.79
CA GLU A 310 -16.58 27.66 -12.98
C GLU A 310 -17.09 29.07 -12.66
N ILE A 311 -18.12 29.51 -13.39
CA ILE A 311 -18.85 30.73 -13.08
C ILE A 311 -20.13 30.34 -12.33
N LEU A 312 -20.20 30.72 -11.07
CA LEU A 312 -21.35 30.57 -10.20
C LEU A 312 -22.15 31.87 -10.21
N TYR A 313 -23.48 31.80 -10.20
CA TYR A 313 -24.30 33.00 -10.06
C TYR A 313 -25.42 32.86 -9.03
N TYR A 314 -25.71 33.98 -8.36
CA TYR A 314 -26.60 34.10 -7.21
C TYR A 314 -27.63 35.22 -7.44
N LYS A 315 -28.69 35.29 -6.62
CA LYS A 315 -29.62 36.43 -6.68
C LYS A 315 -28.95 37.69 -6.12
N SER A 316 -28.24 37.57 -5.02
CA SER A 316 -27.47 38.66 -4.40
C SER A 316 -26.11 38.16 -3.85
N PRO A 317 -25.17 39.07 -3.51
CA PRO A 317 -23.92 38.75 -2.83
C PRO A 317 -24.13 38.03 -1.48
N SER A 318 -25.23 38.31 -0.79
CA SER A 318 -25.55 37.68 0.52
C SER A 318 -25.91 36.20 0.40
N ASP A 319 -26.24 35.71 -0.80
CA ASP A 319 -26.62 34.32 -1.05
C ASP A 319 -25.41 33.39 -1.34
N VAL A 320 -24.18 33.91 -1.31
CA VAL A 320 -22.96 33.15 -1.66
C VAL A 320 -22.69 31.96 -0.72
N ILE A 321 -23.20 32.04 0.51
CA ILE A 321 -23.13 30.96 1.53
C ILE A 321 -24.18 29.86 1.26
N ARG A 322 -25.16 30.10 0.37
CA ARG A 322 -26.22 29.16 -0.01
C ARG A 322 -25.94 28.51 -1.36
N LYS A 323 -26.80 27.57 -1.79
CA LYS A 323 -26.69 26.90 -3.09
C LYS A 323 -26.83 27.92 -4.25
N PRO A 324 -25.95 27.90 -5.26
CA PRO A 324 -26.00 28.83 -6.39
C PRO A 324 -27.27 28.65 -7.23
N GLN A 325 -27.71 29.74 -7.88
CA GLN A 325 -28.85 29.73 -8.81
C GLN A 325 -28.51 29.02 -10.13
N GLY A 326 -27.24 28.94 -10.45
CA GLY A 326 -26.71 28.08 -11.49
C GLY A 326 -25.19 28.18 -11.55
N GLN A 327 -24.61 27.23 -12.27
CA GLN A 327 -23.18 27.16 -12.53
C GLN A 327 -22.93 27.03 -14.02
N MET A 328 -21.80 27.55 -14.47
CA MET A 328 -21.34 27.49 -15.85
C MET A 328 -19.90 26.99 -15.83
N GLU A 329 -19.70 25.74 -16.22
CA GLU A 329 -18.38 25.13 -16.34
C GLU A 329 -17.64 25.78 -17.53
N LEU A 330 -16.39 26.22 -17.30
CA LEU A 330 -15.49 26.65 -18.36
C LEU A 330 -14.57 25.47 -18.69
N ASN A 331 -14.67 24.99 -19.93
CA ASN A 331 -13.83 23.92 -20.49
C ASN A 331 -13.20 24.40 -21.81
N SER A 332 -12.30 23.59 -22.37
CA SER A 332 -11.57 23.92 -23.61
C SER A 332 -12.46 24.13 -24.84
N SER A 333 -13.72 23.69 -24.80
CA SER A 333 -14.72 23.89 -25.86
C SER A 333 -15.55 25.16 -25.69
N CYS A 334 -15.40 25.90 -24.59
CA CYS A 334 -16.07 27.19 -24.40
C CYS A 334 -15.47 28.27 -25.30
N ARG A 335 -16.35 29.08 -25.93
CA ARG A 335 -15.96 30.23 -26.77
C ARG A 335 -16.65 31.50 -26.30
N ILE A 336 -15.93 32.61 -26.35
CA ILE A 336 -16.46 33.93 -26.01
C ILE A 336 -16.61 34.74 -27.30
N ALA A 337 -17.82 35.19 -27.59
CA ALA A 337 -18.11 36.07 -28.72
C ALA A 337 -18.69 37.39 -28.20
N ARG A 338 -18.38 38.51 -28.85
CA ARG A 338 -19.06 39.79 -28.55
C ARG A 338 -20.47 39.73 -29.15
N GLY A 339 -21.48 40.12 -28.36
CA GLY A 339 -22.86 40.16 -28.82
C GLY A 339 -23.16 41.43 -29.60
N GLU A 340 -24.26 41.43 -30.37
CA GLU A 340 -24.69 42.56 -31.22
C GLU A 340 -25.22 43.77 -30.43
N GLY A 341 -25.39 43.66 -29.10
CA GLY A 341 -25.83 44.75 -28.23
C GLY A 341 -24.70 45.45 -27.49
N ALA A 342 -24.87 46.75 -27.18
CA ALA A 342 -23.92 47.52 -26.38
C ALA A 342 -23.57 46.78 -25.08
N GLN A 343 -22.28 46.58 -24.83
CA GLN A 343 -21.73 46.00 -23.59
C GLN A 343 -22.17 44.54 -23.30
N THR A 344 -22.52 43.77 -24.35
CA THR A 344 -22.97 42.38 -24.23
C THR A 344 -21.93 41.39 -24.77
N PHE A 345 -21.70 40.28 -24.07
CA PHE A 345 -20.92 39.14 -24.56
C PHE A 345 -21.70 37.83 -24.44
N GLN A 346 -21.33 36.88 -25.30
CA GLN A 346 -21.85 35.54 -25.35
C GLN A 346 -20.78 34.57 -24.86
N LEU A 347 -21.11 33.77 -23.85
CA LEU A 347 -20.31 32.62 -23.44
C LEU A 347 -20.98 31.36 -23.96
N ILE A 348 -20.39 30.80 -25.02
CA ILE A 348 -20.89 29.61 -25.73
C ILE A 348 -20.24 28.40 -25.08
N THR A 349 -21.01 27.56 -24.39
CA THR A 349 -20.57 26.25 -23.89
C THR A 349 -21.16 25.14 -24.75
N GLU A 350 -20.68 23.90 -24.62
CA GLU A 350 -21.22 22.74 -25.37
C GLU A 350 -22.73 22.54 -25.16
N LYS A 351 -23.21 22.84 -23.95
CA LYS A 351 -24.60 22.59 -23.54
C LYS A 351 -25.51 23.79 -23.81
N LYS A 352 -24.96 25.02 -23.81
CA LYS A 352 -25.76 26.25 -23.84
C LYS A 352 -24.94 27.51 -24.13
N THR A 353 -25.53 28.45 -24.87
CA THR A 353 -25.03 29.83 -24.99
C THR A 353 -25.65 30.74 -23.93
N PHE A 354 -24.80 31.44 -23.20
CA PHE A 354 -25.19 32.42 -22.17
C PHE A 354 -24.93 33.84 -22.67
N TYR A 355 -25.95 34.69 -22.63
CA TYR A 355 -25.85 36.10 -22.99
C TYR A 355 -25.76 36.93 -21.70
N LEU A 356 -24.68 37.69 -21.58
CA LEU A 356 -24.32 38.46 -20.41
C LEU A 356 -24.04 39.91 -20.81
N THR A 357 -24.67 40.86 -20.12
CA THR A 357 -24.45 42.30 -20.31
C THR A 357 -23.85 42.89 -19.04
N ALA A 358 -22.78 43.68 -19.19
CA ALA A 358 -22.17 44.41 -18.10
C ALA A 358 -22.80 45.80 -17.95
N ASP A 359 -22.70 46.39 -16.76
CA ASP A 359 -23.20 47.74 -16.47
C ASP A 359 -22.30 48.84 -17.08
N SER A 360 -21.06 48.51 -17.49
CA SER A 360 -20.12 49.42 -18.13
C SER A 360 -19.19 48.69 -19.12
N PRO A 361 -18.64 49.39 -20.13
CA PRO A 361 -17.69 48.79 -21.08
C PRO A 361 -16.40 48.33 -20.38
N ASN A 362 -15.95 49.03 -19.35
CA ASN A 362 -14.76 48.63 -18.56
C ASN A 362 -15.00 47.30 -17.83
N ILE A 363 -16.17 47.13 -17.22
CA ILE A 363 -16.55 45.88 -16.55
C ILE A 363 -16.64 44.73 -17.57
N LEU A 364 -17.22 45.00 -18.75
CA LEU A 364 -17.28 44.02 -19.84
C LEU A 364 -15.88 43.55 -20.22
N GLU A 365 -14.95 44.48 -20.49
CA GLU A 365 -13.59 44.16 -20.91
C GLU A 365 -12.82 43.40 -19.84
N GLU A 366 -12.99 43.75 -18.56
CA GLU A 366 -12.42 42.99 -17.45
C GLU A 366 -12.91 41.54 -17.41
N TRP A 367 -14.22 41.32 -17.56
CA TRP A 367 -14.80 39.97 -17.57
C TRP A 367 -14.33 39.16 -18.78
N ILE A 368 -14.36 39.74 -19.99
CA ILE A 368 -13.87 39.09 -21.21
C ILE A 368 -12.40 38.70 -21.05
N ARG A 369 -11.55 39.62 -20.58
CA ARG A 369 -10.10 39.40 -20.41
C ARG A 369 -9.81 38.25 -19.44
N VAL A 370 -10.50 38.22 -18.29
CA VAL A 370 -10.31 37.16 -17.28
C VAL A 370 -10.77 35.80 -17.82
N LEU A 371 -11.91 35.75 -18.50
CA LEU A 371 -12.45 34.50 -19.04
C LEU A 371 -11.62 33.98 -20.23
N GLN A 372 -11.18 34.85 -21.14
CA GLN A 372 -10.26 34.47 -22.22
C GLN A 372 -8.93 33.93 -21.70
N ASN A 373 -8.38 34.52 -20.63
CA ASN A 373 -7.14 34.02 -20.03
C ASN A 373 -7.30 32.59 -19.48
N ILE A 374 -8.43 32.28 -18.84
CA ILE A 374 -8.72 30.93 -18.34
C ILE A 374 -8.89 29.95 -19.51
N LEU A 375 -9.61 30.32 -20.56
CA LEU A 375 -9.79 29.47 -21.74
C LEU A 375 -8.47 29.21 -22.48
N ASN A 376 -7.58 30.20 -22.57
CA ASN A 376 -6.25 30.01 -23.16
C ASN A 376 -5.36 29.07 -22.33
N VAL A 377 -5.43 29.14 -20.99
CA VAL A 377 -4.74 28.20 -20.10
C VAL A 377 -5.29 26.78 -20.26
N GLN A 378 -6.61 26.63 -20.44
CA GLN A 378 -7.24 25.33 -20.68
C GLN A 378 -7.00 24.78 -22.11
N ALA A 379 -6.92 25.63 -23.13
CA ALA A 379 -6.68 25.22 -24.52
C ALA A 379 -5.21 24.85 -24.80
N SER A 380 -4.27 25.42 -24.03
CA SER A 380 -2.83 25.09 -24.12
C SER A 380 -2.41 23.87 -23.30
N SER A 381 -3.36 23.18 -22.65
CA SER A 381 -3.12 21.96 -21.88
C SER A 381 -4.03 20.80 -22.32
N PRO A 382 -3.49 19.66 -22.77
CA PRO A 382 -4.23 18.41 -22.85
C PRO A 382 -4.34 17.66 -21.50
N VAL A 383 -3.77 18.18 -20.40
CA VAL A 383 -3.58 17.41 -19.17
C VAL A 383 -3.97 18.22 -17.93
N THR A 384 -5.10 17.85 -17.34
CA THR A 384 -5.45 18.21 -15.96
C THR A 384 -4.37 17.65 -15.03
N VAL A 385 -3.83 18.49 -14.12
CA VAL A 385 -2.73 18.17 -13.18
C VAL A 385 -3.02 16.93 -12.30
N GLU A 386 -4.27 16.46 -12.25
CA GLU A 386 -4.65 15.23 -11.54
C GLU A 386 -4.23 13.92 -12.26
N ASN A 387 -3.82 13.94 -13.54
CA ASN A 387 -3.52 12.72 -14.31
C ASN A 387 -2.03 12.38 -14.50
N THR A 388 -1.10 13.21 -14.04
CA THR A 388 0.32 12.83 -13.97
C THR A 388 0.64 12.44 -12.54
N ALA A 389 0.89 11.16 -12.28
CA ALA A 389 1.29 10.60 -10.98
C ALA A 389 2.65 11.12 -10.45
N THR A 390 3.19 12.21 -11.00
CA THR A 390 4.50 12.76 -10.70
C THR A 390 4.40 13.87 -9.67
N LYS A 391 4.99 13.64 -8.48
CA LYS A 391 5.10 14.63 -7.40
C LYS A 391 5.92 15.85 -7.88
N PRO A 392 5.58 17.09 -7.48
CA PRO A 392 6.40 18.26 -7.81
C PRO A 392 7.80 18.17 -7.21
N THR A 393 8.80 18.60 -7.97
CA THR A 393 10.22 18.64 -7.55
C THR A 393 10.46 19.71 -6.49
N VAL A 394 9.91 20.91 -6.69
CA VAL A 394 9.99 22.01 -5.73
C VAL A 394 8.68 22.81 -5.75
N ARG A 395 8.29 23.34 -4.59
CA ARG A 395 7.10 24.16 -4.42
C ARG A 395 7.30 25.18 -3.30
N GLY A 396 6.65 26.32 -3.41
CA GLY A 396 6.78 27.40 -2.44
C GLY A 396 6.15 28.70 -2.90
N TRP A 397 6.01 29.63 -1.96
CA TRP A 397 5.56 30.99 -2.27
C TRP A 397 6.69 31.80 -2.88
N LEU A 398 6.46 32.40 -4.05
CA LEU A 398 7.40 33.29 -4.72
C LEU A 398 6.69 34.57 -5.16
N THR A 399 7.41 35.69 -5.19
CA THR A 399 6.87 36.93 -5.75
C THR A 399 7.28 37.04 -7.21
N LYS A 400 6.31 36.82 -8.11
CA LYS A 400 6.52 36.92 -9.54
C LYS A 400 6.34 38.36 -10.00
N VAL A 401 7.31 38.91 -10.70
CA VAL A 401 7.27 40.25 -11.29
C VAL A 401 7.16 40.14 -12.80
N LYS A 402 6.17 40.82 -13.38
CA LYS A 402 6.00 40.91 -14.84
C LYS A 402 5.48 42.30 -15.21
N HIS A 403 6.19 43.00 -16.11
CA HIS A 403 5.87 44.37 -16.53
C HIS A 403 5.69 45.36 -15.37
N GLY A 404 6.58 45.34 -14.38
CA GLY A 404 6.51 46.22 -13.21
C GLY A 404 5.46 45.84 -12.15
N HIS A 405 4.62 44.84 -12.39
CA HIS A 405 3.67 44.34 -11.40
C HIS A 405 4.22 43.11 -10.68
N SER A 406 4.41 43.23 -9.37
CA SER A 406 4.75 42.13 -8.46
C SER A 406 3.49 41.46 -7.91
N LYS A 407 3.52 40.13 -7.82
CA LYS A 407 2.43 39.36 -7.21
C LYS A 407 2.97 38.11 -6.51
N LEU A 408 2.58 37.93 -5.26
CA LEU A 408 2.81 36.70 -4.53
C LEU A 408 1.98 35.56 -5.14
N VAL A 409 2.65 34.47 -5.52
CA VAL A 409 2.05 33.31 -6.17
C VAL A 409 2.62 32.01 -5.59
N TRP A 410 1.78 30.99 -5.48
CA TRP A 410 2.23 29.66 -5.12
C TRP A 410 2.84 28.99 -6.34
N CYS A 411 4.11 28.63 -6.31
CA CYS A 411 4.83 28.06 -7.44
C CYS A 411 5.07 26.57 -7.25
N SER A 412 5.07 25.81 -8.35
CA SER A 412 5.34 24.38 -8.34
C SER A 412 6.00 23.95 -9.65
N LEU A 413 7.17 23.32 -9.55
CA LEU A 413 7.89 22.75 -10.68
C LEU A 413 7.57 21.25 -10.79
N VAL A 414 6.96 20.83 -11.90
CA VAL A 414 6.63 19.43 -12.17
C VAL A 414 7.28 19.02 -13.49
N GLY A 415 8.26 18.12 -13.41
CA GLY A 415 9.05 17.70 -14.56
C GLY A 415 9.81 18.88 -15.19
N LYS A 416 9.40 19.29 -16.39
CA LYS A 416 10.02 20.37 -17.17
C LYS A 416 9.11 21.60 -17.31
N VAL A 417 8.07 21.68 -16.49
CA VAL A 417 7.07 22.76 -16.52
C VAL A 417 6.93 23.39 -15.15
N PHE A 418 7.10 24.71 -15.09
CA PHE A 418 6.94 25.52 -13.89
C PHE A 418 5.54 26.15 -13.87
N TYR A 419 4.71 25.72 -12.92
CA TYR A 419 3.36 26.20 -12.70
C TYR A 419 3.33 27.25 -11.59
N TYR A 420 2.43 28.22 -11.71
CA TYR A 420 2.16 29.16 -10.63
C TYR A 420 0.65 29.36 -10.46
N PHE A 421 0.21 29.40 -9.20
CA PHE A 421 -1.17 29.40 -8.74
C PHE A 421 -1.43 30.64 -7.90
N ARG A 422 -2.71 31.00 -7.69
CA ARG A 422 -3.03 32.09 -6.75
C ARG A 422 -2.82 31.58 -5.32
N ASN A 423 -3.29 30.37 -5.02
CA ASN A 423 -3.15 29.70 -3.72
C ASN A 423 -2.68 28.25 -3.87
N GLN A 424 -2.23 27.65 -2.75
CA GLN A 424 -1.76 26.26 -2.70
C GLN A 424 -2.82 25.21 -3.06
N ASP A 425 -4.09 25.48 -2.74
CA ASP A 425 -5.21 24.54 -2.97
C ASP A 425 -5.90 24.71 -4.34
N ASP A 426 -5.41 25.63 -5.18
CA ASP A 426 -6.00 25.90 -6.48
C ASP A 426 -5.71 24.74 -7.45
N LYS A 427 -6.77 24.17 -8.05
CA LYS A 427 -6.65 23.11 -9.05
C LYS A 427 -6.16 23.59 -10.41
N LEU A 428 -6.28 24.89 -10.70
CA LEU A 428 -5.95 25.49 -11.98
C LEU A 428 -4.81 26.51 -11.82
N PRO A 429 -3.71 26.37 -12.57
CA PRO A 429 -2.62 27.34 -12.52
C PRO A 429 -3.08 28.68 -13.11
N LEU A 430 -2.58 29.79 -12.55
CA LEU A 430 -2.68 31.12 -13.15
C LEU A 430 -1.91 31.20 -14.48
N GLY A 431 -0.87 30.38 -14.60
CA GLY A 431 -0.13 30.18 -15.83
C GLY A 431 1.00 29.16 -15.61
N GLN A 432 1.69 28.87 -16.71
CA GLN A 432 2.78 27.89 -16.75
C GLN A 432 3.94 28.41 -17.60
N LEU A 433 5.13 27.91 -17.31
CA LEU A 433 6.36 28.21 -18.02
C LEU A 433 7.03 26.90 -18.41
N ARG A 434 7.26 26.68 -19.71
CA ARG A 434 8.03 25.53 -20.18
C ARG A 434 9.51 25.83 -19.99
N MET A 435 10.18 24.99 -19.22
CA MET A 435 11.57 25.25 -18.84
C MET A 435 12.57 24.79 -19.90
N ARG A 436 12.23 23.84 -20.78
CA ARG A 436 13.15 23.29 -21.79
C ARG A 436 13.87 24.40 -22.57
N GLU A 437 15.20 24.40 -22.53
CA GLU A 437 16.09 25.38 -23.18
C GLU A 437 15.90 26.83 -22.66
N ALA A 438 15.28 27.02 -21.50
CA ALA A 438 15.21 28.33 -20.86
C ALA A 438 16.55 28.69 -20.19
N VAL A 439 16.94 29.96 -20.23
CA VAL A 439 18.12 30.43 -19.51
C VAL A 439 17.68 30.96 -18.15
N VAL A 440 18.29 30.46 -17.07
CA VAL A 440 17.99 30.88 -15.70
C VAL A 440 19.21 31.63 -15.16
N GLU A 441 19.03 32.89 -14.79
CA GLU A 441 20.11 33.76 -14.33
C GLU A 441 19.77 34.38 -12.98
N GLU A 442 20.79 34.55 -12.14
CA GLU A 442 20.70 35.40 -10.95
C GLU A 442 20.99 36.83 -11.37
N VAL A 443 20.08 37.75 -11.03
CA VAL A 443 20.30 39.18 -11.24
C VAL A 443 20.66 39.78 -9.89
N ASP A 444 21.92 40.17 -9.76
CA ASP A 444 22.39 40.92 -8.60
C ASP A 444 21.86 42.36 -8.67
N ARG A 445 21.05 42.74 -7.67
CA ARG A 445 20.52 44.09 -7.53
C ARG A 445 21.39 44.98 -6.65
N SER A 446 22.56 44.51 -6.23
CA SER A 446 23.52 45.29 -5.42
C SER A 446 24.02 46.58 -6.09
N CYS A 447 23.66 46.83 -7.35
CA CYS A 447 24.10 47.96 -8.17
C CYS A 447 23.00 48.97 -8.53
N ASP A 448 21.74 48.74 -8.19
CA ASP A 448 20.66 49.73 -8.42
C ASP A 448 20.61 50.67 -7.22
N SER A 449 21.25 51.84 -7.35
CA SER A 449 21.41 52.86 -6.30
C SER A 449 20.14 53.64 -5.93
N ASP A 450 18.95 53.07 -6.12
CA ASP A 450 17.67 53.72 -5.80
C ASP A 450 17.02 53.01 -4.61
N GLU A 451 17.61 53.22 -3.43
CA GLU A 451 16.98 52.97 -2.13
C GLU A 451 15.80 53.95 -1.93
N ASP A 452 14.62 53.67 -2.49
CA ASP A 452 13.42 54.50 -2.24
C ASP A 452 12.10 53.71 -2.22
N TYR A 453 12.09 52.53 -1.59
CA TYR A 453 10.84 51.81 -1.26
C TYR A 453 10.76 51.44 0.23
N GLU A 454 11.05 52.39 1.11
CA GLU A 454 10.61 52.35 2.51
C GLU A 454 9.21 52.98 2.61
N ALA A 455 8.17 52.14 2.68
CA ALA A 455 6.86 52.56 3.17
C ALA A 455 6.08 51.39 3.78
N GLY A 456 6.19 51.24 5.10
CA GLY A 456 5.27 50.43 5.92
C GLY A 456 5.96 49.72 7.07
N GLY A 457 5.89 50.31 8.27
CA GLY A 457 6.55 49.83 9.49
C GLY A 457 6.25 48.37 9.86
N ARG A 458 7.13 47.46 9.41
CA ARG A 458 7.76 46.37 10.17
C ARG A 458 9.11 46.13 9.50
N GLY A 459 10.20 46.30 10.24
CA GLY A 459 11.55 46.18 9.70
C GLY A 459 11.85 44.81 9.07
N PHE A 460 12.85 44.82 8.19
CA PHE A 460 13.50 43.72 7.42
C PHE A 460 12.91 43.39 6.05
N LEU A 461 13.23 44.13 4.97
CA LEU A 461 13.26 43.59 3.59
C LEU A 461 14.20 44.41 2.65
N SER A 462 15.53 44.29 2.79
CA SER A 462 16.52 44.77 1.79
C SER A 462 17.32 43.63 1.12
N SER A 463 16.84 42.39 1.19
CA SER A 463 17.62 41.20 0.79
C SER A 463 16.84 40.20 -0.05
N HIS A 464 15.95 40.67 -0.92
CA HIS A 464 15.28 39.80 -1.90
C HIS A 464 16.21 39.43 -3.05
N CYS A 465 16.61 38.16 -3.10
CA CYS A 465 17.35 37.64 -4.25
C CYS A 465 16.43 37.53 -5.48
N THR A 466 16.92 37.94 -6.66
CA THR A 466 16.12 37.93 -7.90
C THR A 466 16.64 36.88 -8.87
N LEU A 467 15.76 35.97 -9.29
CA LEU A 467 16.02 35.04 -10.38
C LEU A 467 15.24 35.46 -11.63
N VAL A 468 15.87 35.35 -12.80
CA VAL A 468 15.22 35.60 -14.08
C VAL A 468 15.22 34.32 -14.90
N VAL A 469 14.02 33.91 -15.32
CA VAL A 469 13.85 32.83 -16.27
C VAL A 469 13.54 33.42 -17.64
N HIS A 470 14.40 33.15 -18.61
CA HIS A 470 14.32 33.53 -20.02
C HIS A 470 13.83 32.34 -20.87
N PRO A 471 12.53 32.21 -21.13
CA PRO A 471 11.98 31.14 -21.93
C PRO A 471 12.14 31.46 -23.42
N ARG A 472 12.45 30.47 -24.25
CA ARG A 472 12.72 30.68 -25.69
C ARG A 472 11.58 31.36 -26.48
N GLU A 473 10.33 31.12 -26.06
CA GLU A 473 9.12 31.58 -26.77
C GLU A 473 8.27 32.58 -25.94
N GLN A 474 8.76 33.04 -24.79
CA GLN A 474 7.98 33.92 -23.90
C GLN A 474 8.86 35.06 -23.33
N SER A 475 8.21 36.14 -22.89
CA SER A 475 8.88 37.23 -22.17
C SER A 475 9.59 36.72 -20.89
N PRO A 476 10.72 37.33 -20.47
CA PRO A 476 11.38 36.97 -19.22
C PRO A 476 10.45 37.10 -18.02
N ASN A 477 10.60 36.20 -17.05
CA ASN A 477 9.86 36.23 -15.80
C ASN A 477 10.85 36.41 -14.64
N TYR A 478 10.62 37.45 -13.85
CA TYR A 478 11.42 37.77 -12.67
C TYR A 478 10.75 37.15 -11.44
N LEU A 479 11.53 36.49 -10.59
CA LEU A 479 11.11 35.84 -9.36
C LEU A 479 11.91 36.42 -8.21
N LEU A 480 11.23 37.09 -7.27
CA LEU A 480 11.82 37.57 -6.02
C LEU A 480 11.67 36.50 -4.95
N ILE A 481 12.76 36.21 -4.26
CA ILE A 481 12.87 35.13 -3.29
C ILE A 481 13.34 35.71 -1.95
N GLY A 482 12.73 35.25 -0.85
CA GLY A 482 12.92 35.85 0.47
C GLY A 482 14.27 35.55 1.10
N THR A 483 14.84 34.38 0.82
CA THR A 483 16.11 33.94 1.43
C THR A 483 17.08 33.47 0.37
N LYS A 484 18.39 33.62 0.65
CA LYS A 484 19.46 33.11 -0.22
C LYS A 484 19.35 31.59 -0.42
N GLN A 485 19.00 30.84 0.61
CA GLN A 485 18.85 29.38 0.55
C GLN A 485 17.70 28.94 -0.36
N GLU A 486 16.52 29.56 -0.24
CA GLU A 486 15.41 29.29 -1.16
C GLU A 486 15.78 29.70 -2.58
N LYS A 487 16.52 30.79 -2.75
CA LYS A 487 17.00 31.23 -4.07
C LYS A 487 17.91 30.19 -4.69
N ASP A 488 18.91 29.70 -3.96
CA ASP A 488 19.83 28.66 -4.44
C ASP A 488 19.07 27.37 -4.81
N THR A 489 18.08 26.98 -4.01
CA THR A 489 17.21 25.83 -4.26
C THR A 489 16.41 25.98 -5.56
N TRP A 490 15.72 27.12 -5.73
CA TRP A 490 14.95 27.40 -6.93
C TRP A 490 15.83 27.53 -8.17
N LEU A 491 16.97 28.21 -8.05
CA LEU A 491 17.96 28.36 -9.12
C LEU A 491 18.42 27.00 -9.62
N TYR A 492 18.78 26.09 -8.70
CA TYR A 492 19.18 24.73 -9.04
C TYR A 492 18.08 23.98 -9.81
N HIS A 493 16.89 23.86 -9.21
CA HIS A 493 15.81 23.07 -9.82
C HIS A 493 15.31 23.66 -11.14
N LEU A 494 15.28 24.98 -11.29
CA LEU A 494 14.92 25.64 -12.54
C LEU A 494 15.98 25.40 -13.62
N THR A 495 17.27 25.45 -13.27
CA THR A 495 18.38 25.18 -14.20
C THR A 495 18.37 23.72 -14.66
N VAL A 496 18.16 22.78 -13.73
CA VAL A 496 18.03 21.34 -14.05
C VAL A 496 16.80 21.08 -14.93
N ALA A 497 15.68 21.75 -14.66
CA ALA A 497 14.50 21.68 -15.52
C ALA A 497 14.74 22.30 -16.90
N ALA A 498 15.61 23.30 -17.00
CA ALA A 498 15.96 23.89 -18.28
C ALA A 498 16.80 23.00 -19.19
N GLY A 499 17.62 22.13 -18.60
CA GLY A 499 18.53 21.26 -19.36
C GLY A 499 19.69 22.04 -19.99
N SER A 500 20.09 23.17 -19.39
CA SER A 500 21.28 23.91 -19.83
C SER A 500 22.54 23.13 -19.41
N SER A 501 23.16 22.45 -20.37
CA SER A 501 24.36 21.62 -20.21
C SER A 501 25.68 22.40 -20.39
N ALA A 502 25.65 23.71 -20.68
CA ALA A 502 26.87 24.43 -21.07
C ALA A 502 27.81 24.79 -19.90
N SER A 503 27.36 24.70 -18.64
CA SER A 503 28.20 24.58 -17.43
C SER A 503 27.29 24.44 -16.22
N PHE A 504 27.20 23.24 -15.62
CA PHE A 504 26.46 23.03 -14.37
C PHE A 504 27.20 23.74 -13.21
N LYS A 505 27.06 25.07 -13.09
CA LYS A 505 27.69 25.90 -12.02
C LYS A 505 26.84 26.02 -10.76
N VAL A 506 25.66 25.40 -10.74
CA VAL A 506 24.67 25.50 -9.67
C VAL A 506 24.50 24.14 -9.01
N GLY A 507 24.32 24.13 -7.68
CA GLY A 507 24.20 22.94 -6.87
C GLY A 507 25.46 22.67 -6.05
N THR A 508 25.47 21.57 -5.31
CA THR A 508 26.63 21.14 -4.52
C THR A 508 27.80 20.77 -5.43
N GLU A 509 29.02 20.73 -4.89
CA GLU A 509 30.21 20.24 -5.63
C GLU A 509 29.97 18.84 -6.25
N TYR A 510 29.29 17.96 -5.51
CA TYR A 510 28.94 16.62 -5.98
C TYR A 510 28.01 16.68 -7.20
N GLU A 511 26.99 17.53 -7.18
CA GLU A 511 26.04 17.73 -8.28
C GLU A 511 26.71 18.31 -9.52
N GLN A 512 27.61 19.26 -9.35
CA GLN A 512 28.37 19.86 -10.45
C GLN A 512 29.26 18.81 -11.14
N LEU A 513 29.91 17.94 -10.38
CA LEU A 513 30.71 16.83 -10.92
C LEU A 513 29.84 15.80 -11.66
N VAL A 514 28.65 15.48 -11.15
CA VAL A 514 27.69 14.61 -11.85
C VAL A 514 27.20 15.26 -13.15
N GLY A 515 26.96 16.58 -13.15
CA GLY A 515 26.63 17.35 -14.36
C GLY A 515 27.76 17.29 -15.39
N ASN A 516 28.99 17.54 -14.97
CA ASN A 516 30.16 17.45 -15.86
C ASN A 516 30.35 16.03 -16.42
N LEU A 517 30.06 14.99 -15.63
CA LEU A 517 30.05 13.60 -16.10
C LEU A 517 28.97 13.36 -17.15
N LEU A 518 27.78 13.95 -16.97
CA LEU A 518 26.69 13.89 -17.96
C LEU A 518 27.08 14.55 -19.28
N ASP A 519 27.80 15.67 -19.23
CA ASP A 519 28.25 16.40 -20.43
C ASP A 519 29.29 15.61 -21.24
N VAL A 520 30.12 14.78 -20.60
CA VAL A 520 31.05 13.85 -21.27
C VAL A 520 30.45 12.45 -21.49
N GLU A 521 29.12 12.33 -21.44
CA GLU A 521 28.36 11.09 -21.62
C GLU A 521 28.79 9.92 -20.69
N GLY A 522 29.43 10.23 -19.57
CA GLY A 522 29.84 9.24 -18.58
C GLY A 522 31.05 8.40 -19.00
N ASP A 523 31.93 8.93 -19.87
CA ASP A 523 33.17 8.27 -20.31
C ASP A 523 33.88 7.51 -19.17
N PRO A 524 34.04 6.17 -19.25
CA PRO A 524 34.70 5.36 -18.23
C PRO A 524 36.14 5.79 -17.89
N ASP A 525 36.85 6.37 -18.86
CA ASP A 525 38.25 6.77 -18.69
C ASP A 525 38.40 8.18 -18.11
N SER A 526 37.28 8.90 -17.93
CA SER A 526 37.26 10.26 -17.39
C SER A 526 37.85 10.32 -15.98
N ALA A 527 38.74 11.29 -15.77
CA ALA A 527 39.34 11.55 -14.45
C ALA A 527 38.31 12.00 -13.40
N LEU A 528 37.13 12.47 -13.84
CA LEU A 528 36.04 12.92 -12.96
C LEU A 528 35.57 11.80 -12.00
N TRP A 529 35.55 10.54 -12.45
CA TRP A 529 35.19 9.40 -11.59
C TRP A 529 36.14 9.21 -10.39
N ARG A 530 37.36 9.75 -10.46
CA ARG A 530 38.39 9.67 -9.41
C ARG A 530 38.46 10.92 -8.54
N SER A 531 37.62 11.93 -8.78
CA SER A 531 37.54 13.14 -7.96
C SER A 531 37.19 12.81 -6.51
N GLU A 532 37.89 13.42 -5.55
CA GLU A 532 37.76 13.14 -4.12
C GLU A 532 36.31 13.28 -3.61
N ALA A 533 35.58 14.27 -4.12
CA ALA A 533 34.17 14.48 -3.79
C ALA A 533 33.26 13.30 -4.21
N LEU A 534 33.58 12.57 -5.28
CA LEU A 534 32.83 11.38 -5.72
C LEU A 534 33.34 10.07 -5.11
N CYS A 535 34.55 10.06 -4.54
CA CYS A 535 35.21 8.87 -4.01
C CYS A 535 34.86 8.60 -2.53
N PHE A 536 35.11 7.38 -2.08
CA PHE A 536 34.94 6.96 -0.69
C PHE A 536 35.69 7.87 0.29
N SER A 537 35.00 8.25 1.36
CA SER A 537 35.59 8.89 2.53
C SER A 537 35.16 8.16 3.80
N LYS A 538 36.11 8.00 4.72
CA LYS A 538 35.89 7.43 6.06
C LYS A 538 35.26 8.44 7.00
N GLU A 539 35.45 9.74 6.76
CA GLU A 539 34.91 10.80 7.59
C GLU A 539 33.39 10.97 7.42
N GLY A 540 32.74 11.52 8.44
CA GLY A 540 31.33 11.91 8.38
C GLY A 540 31.12 13.04 7.37
N LEU A 541 29.97 13.05 6.69
CA LEU A 541 29.57 14.22 5.88
C LEU A 541 29.32 15.42 6.80
N ARG A 542 29.84 16.58 6.39
CA ARG A 542 29.56 17.88 7.04
C ARG A 542 28.37 18.60 6.40
N TRP A 543 28.14 18.34 5.11
CA TRP A 543 27.06 18.90 4.31
C TRP A 543 26.44 17.79 3.44
N PRO A 544 25.16 17.90 3.08
CA PRO A 544 24.52 16.97 2.14
C PRO A 544 25.22 16.97 0.77
N LEU A 545 25.13 15.85 0.07
CA LEU A 545 25.68 15.72 -1.29
C LEU A 545 24.76 16.33 -2.35
N THR A 546 23.49 16.55 -2.04
CA THR A 546 22.49 17.10 -2.97
C THR A 546 21.88 18.39 -2.44
N THR A 547 21.35 19.22 -3.35
CA THR A 547 20.64 20.45 -2.96
C THR A 547 19.27 20.10 -2.37
N LEU A 548 19.08 20.38 -1.07
CA LEU A 548 17.85 20.09 -0.33
C LEU A 548 17.08 21.36 0.05
N PRO A 549 15.73 21.35 0.00
CA PRO A 549 14.92 22.57 0.04
C PRO A 549 14.75 23.17 1.45
N SER A 550 15.26 22.54 2.50
CA SER A 550 15.17 23.07 3.87
C SER A 550 16.32 22.57 4.75
N GLU A 551 16.70 23.36 5.76
CA GLU A 551 17.71 22.99 6.76
C GLU A 551 17.32 21.73 7.56
N ALA A 552 16.03 21.53 7.82
CA ALA A 552 15.52 20.32 8.45
C ALA A 552 15.88 19.07 7.63
N LEU A 553 15.67 19.10 6.31
CA LEU A 553 16.04 18.00 5.42
C LEU A 553 17.56 17.84 5.31
N GLN A 554 18.34 18.92 5.35
CA GLN A 554 19.80 18.84 5.39
C GLN A 554 20.28 18.11 6.66
N THR A 555 19.67 18.41 7.81
CA THR A 555 19.97 17.71 9.07
C THR A 555 19.60 16.23 9.00
N GLU A 556 18.43 15.90 8.44
CA GLU A 556 18.01 14.52 8.23
C GLU A 556 18.91 13.76 7.25
N ALA A 557 19.43 14.41 6.20
CA ALA A 557 20.40 13.82 5.28
C ALA A 557 21.71 13.40 5.99
N LEU A 558 22.20 14.22 6.92
CA LEU A 558 23.39 13.88 7.71
C LEU A 558 23.13 12.74 8.70
N LYS A 559 21.93 12.67 9.31
CA LYS A 559 21.51 11.53 10.14
C LYS A 559 21.35 10.24 9.32
N LEU A 560 20.83 10.36 8.10
CA LEU A 560 20.70 9.26 7.14
C LEU A 560 22.07 8.70 6.80
N PHE A 561 23.06 9.56 6.54
CA PHE A 561 24.44 9.14 6.29
C PHE A 561 25.02 8.36 7.47
N LYS A 562 24.86 8.86 8.71
CA LYS A 562 25.30 8.16 9.92
C LYS A 562 24.64 6.79 10.06
N SER A 563 23.34 6.68 9.74
CA SER A 563 22.62 5.41 9.75
C SER A 563 23.16 4.43 8.70
N CYS A 564 23.48 4.91 7.50
CA CYS A 564 24.14 4.10 6.47
C CYS A 564 25.54 3.66 6.91
N GLN A 565 26.32 4.54 7.53
CA GLN A 565 27.64 4.18 8.07
C GLN A 565 27.56 3.10 9.15
N LEU A 566 26.58 3.18 10.06
CA LEU A 566 26.34 2.13 11.05
C LEU A 566 25.99 0.79 10.38
N PHE A 567 25.12 0.82 9.37
CA PHE A 567 24.77 -0.38 8.62
C PHE A 567 25.98 -0.97 7.88
N ILE A 568 26.85 -0.14 7.32
CA ILE A 568 27.96 -0.55 6.46
C ILE A 568 29.19 -1.01 7.27
N ASN A 569 29.47 -0.36 8.40
CA ASN A 569 30.70 -0.57 9.18
C ASN A 569 30.52 -1.56 10.34
N VAL A 570 29.29 -1.93 10.71
CA VAL A 570 29.04 -3.02 11.65
C VAL A 570 28.87 -4.32 10.87
N LEU A 571 29.62 -5.37 11.21
CA LEU A 571 29.54 -6.65 10.51
C LEU A 571 28.14 -7.28 10.66
N VAL A 572 27.60 -7.80 9.55
CA VAL A 572 26.33 -8.54 9.54
C VAL A 572 26.59 -9.97 10.04
N GLU A 573 26.15 -10.26 11.27
CA GLU A 573 26.24 -11.59 11.90
C GLU A 573 24.87 -11.96 12.51
N SER A 574 24.68 -13.24 12.85
CA SER A 574 23.43 -13.72 13.45
C SER A 574 22.95 -12.90 14.67
N PRO A 575 23.81 -12.49 15.63
CA PRO A 575 23.38 -11.68 16.78
C PRO A 575 23.00 -10.23 16.43
N SER A 576 23.58 -9.67 15.36
CA SER A 576 23.36 -8.29 14.93
C SER A 576 22.33 -8.17 13.80
N ILE A 577 21.76 -9.28 13.32
CA ILE A 577 20.91 -9.28 12.13
C ILE A 577 19.66 -8.41 12.29
N ASP A 578 18.99 -8.48 13.46
CA ASP A 578 17.79 -7.68 13.71
C ASP A 578 18.12 -6.19 13.87
N TYR A 579 19.34 -5.87 14.33
CA TYR A 579 19.85 -4.50 14.35
C TYR A 579 20.00 -3.97 12.92
N HIS A 580 20.62 -4.74 12.02
CA HIS A 580 20.75 -4.38 10.60
C HIS A 580 19.39 -4.27 9.88
N VAL A 581 18.46 -5.18 10.16
CA VAL A 581 17.08 -5.08 9.65
C VAL A 581 16.44 -3.77 10.11
N SER A 582 16.57 -3.42 11.39
CA SER A 582 15.99 -2.17 11.92
C SER A 582 16.63 -0.92 11.30
N LEU A 583 17.95 -0.90 11.12
CA LEU A 583 18.67 0.21 10.49
C LEU A 583 18.21 0.43 9.05
N ALA A 584 18.18 -0.63 8.24
CA ALA A 584 17.74 -0.56 6.85
C ALA A 584 16.27 -0.12 6.76
N GLN A 585 15.38 -0.70 7.56
CA GLN A 585 13.96 -0.32 7.58
C GLN A 585 13.75 1.14 7.95
N ASN A 586 14.49 1.65 8.95
CA ASN A 586 14.35 3.03 9.40
C ASN A 586 14.90 4.02 8.36
N ALA A 587 16.11 3.78 7.84
CA ALA A 587 16.72 4.64 6.82
C ALA A 587 15.85 4.73 5.55
N LEU A 588 15.33 3.59 5.08
CA LEU A 588 14.48 3.55 3.89
C LEU A 588 13.08 4.12 4.15
N GLN A 589 12.55 3.98 5.36
CA GLN A 589 11.29 4.62 5.73
C GLN A 589 11.41 6.16 5.71
N VAL A 590 12.53 6.71 6.17
CA VAL A 590 12.79 8.16 6.09
C VAL A 590 12.75 8.64 4.63
N CYS A 591 13.36 7.90 3.71
CA CYS A 591 13.35 8.21 2.28
C CYS A 591 11.97 8.06 1.61
N LEU A 592 11.11 7.16 2.11
CA LEU A 592 9.72 7.04 1.66
C LEU A 592 8.86 8.20 2.17
N THR A 593 9.09 8.65 3.40
CA THR A 593 8.39 9.80 4.00
C THR A 593 8.82 11.12 3.35
N HIS A 594 10.12 11.26 3.04
CA HIS A 594 10.72 12.44 2.43
C HIS A 594 11.42 12.08 1.10
N PRO A 595 10.67 12.04 -0.03
CA PRO A 595 11.21 11.73 -1.35
C PRO A 595 12.40 12.60 -1.79
N GLU A 596 12.52 13.81 -1.24
CA GLU A 596 13.63 14.74 -1.47
C GLU A 596 14.99 14.12 -1.05
N LEU A 597 14.98 13.18 -0.10
CA LEU A 597 16.18 12.45 0.36
C LEU A 597 16.54 11.22 -0.49
N GLN A 598 15.74 10.86 -1.49
CA GLN A 598 16.01 9.67 -2.31
C GLN A 598 17.27 9.85 -3.15
N ASN A 599 17.43 11.00 -3.81
CA ASN A 599 18.66 11.33 -4.55
C ASN A 599 19.88 11.33 -3.63
N GLU A 600 19.73 11.94 -2.45
CA GLU A 600 20.78 11.98 -1.42
C GLU A 600 21.21 10.57 -1.01
N MET A 601 20.27 9.67 -0.74
CA MET A 601 20.56 8.27 -0.38
C MET A 601 21.43 7.59 -1.44
N TYR A 602 21.10 7.74 -2.72
CA TYR A 602 21.88 7.17 -3.81
C TYR A 602 23.27 7.78 -3.91
N CYS A 603 23.39 9.10 -3.83
CA CYS A 603 24.69 9.78 -3.85
C CYS A 603 25.59 9.32 -2.69
N GLN A 604 25.02 9.20 -1.50
CA GLN A 604 25.74 8.72 -0.31
C GLN A 604 26.24 7.28 -0.48
N LEU A 605 25.39 6.37 -0.95
CA LEU A 605 25.80 4.97 -1.19
C LEU A 605 26.81 4.83 -2.34
N ILE A 606 26.63 5.55 -3.44
CA ILE A 606 27.58 5.56 -4.57
C ILE A 606 28.94 6.08 -4.08
N LYS A 607 28.97 7.21 -3.36
CA LYS A 607 30.20 7.72 -2.74
C LYS A 607 30.86 6.67 -1.83
N GLN A 608 30.09 5.91 -1.05
CA GLN A 608 30.62 4.88 -0.15
C GLN A 608 31.11 3.59 -0.85
N THR A 609 30.84 3.43 -2.14
CA THR A 609 31.31 2.29 -2.95
C THR A 609 32.44 2.67 -3.91
N ASN A 610 32.46 3.91 -4.41
CA ASN A 610 33.42 4.35 -5.42
C ASN A 610 34.85 4.44 -4.86
N GLN A 611 35.83 3.85 -5.56
CA GLN A 611 37.25 3.77 -5.15
C GLN A 611 37.49 3.24 -3.72
N ARG A 612 36.55 2.47 -3.16
CA ARG A 612 36.77 1.78 -1.89
C ARG A 612 37.59 0.51 -2.12
N THR A 613 38.39 0.12 -1.12
CA THR A 613 39.26 -1.06 -1.22
C THR A 613 38.48 -2.34 -1.58
N PRO A 614 38.93 -3.10 -2.60
CA PRO A 614 38.36 -4.41 -2.92
C PRO A 614 38.49 -5.39 -1.73
N HIS A 615 37.60 -6.37 -1.64
CA HIS A 615 37.56 -7.39 -0.57
C HIS A 615 37.25 -6.87 0.85
N ASN A 616 36.56 -5.74 0.94
CA ASN A 616 36.07 -5.18 2.20
C ASN A 616 34.61 -5.60 2.45
N TYR A 617 34.29 -6.23 3.58
CA TYR A 617 32.91 -6.62 3.92
C TYR A 617 31.95 -5.41 3.91
N SER A 618 32.44 -4.22 4.29
CA SER A 618 31.66 -2.99 4.24
C SER A 618 31.31 -2.57 2.82
N LEU A 619 32.17 -2.84 1.84
CA LEU A 619 31.85 -2.61 0.44
C LEU A 619 30.68 -3.51 0.01
N THR A 620 30.73 -4.80 0.35
CA THR A 620 29.64 -5.75 0.11
C THR A 620 28.34 -5.31 0.81
N GLN A 621 28.40 -4.91 2.08
CA GLN A 621 27.23 -4.43 2.83
C GLN A 621 26.62 -3.15 2.24
N CYS A 622 27.44 -2.25 1.68
CA CYS A 622 26.94 -1.08 0.99
C CYS A 622 26.15 -1.46 -0.29
N TRP A 623 26.68 -2.42 -1.06
CA TRP A 623 25.97 -2.97 -2.23
C TRP A 623 24.72 -3.76 -1.87
N GLN A 624 24.70 -4.44 -0.73
CA GLN A 624 23.50 -5.07 -0.18
C GLN A 624 22.42 -4.03 0.14
N LEU A 625 22.78 -2.93 0.81
CA LEU A 625 21.84 -1.84 1.09
C LEU A 625 21.32 -1.20 -0.19
N LEU A 626 22.21 -0.95 -1.17
CA LEU A 626 21.84 -0.42 -2.48
C LEU A 626 20.88 -1.37 -3.22
N SER A 627 21.11 -2.69 -3.13
CA SER A 627 20.23 -3.72 -3.70
C SER A 627 18.81 -3.68 -3.13
N VAL A 628 18.65 -3.34 -1.84
CA VAL A 628 17.34 -3.11 -1.23
C VAL A 628 16.73 -1.78 -1.72
N CYS A 629 17.53 -0.71 -1.87
CA CYS A 629 17.08 0.60 -2.32
C CYS A 629 16.46 0.58 -3.72
N VAL A 630 17.15 -0.03 -4.69
CA VAL A 630 16.74 -0.04 -6.12
C VAL A 630 15.43 -0.78 -6.38
N ALA A 631 15.07 -1.70 -5.48
CA ALA A 631 13.79 -2.40 -5.49
C ALA A 631 12.64 -1.59 -4.85
N LEU A 632 12.96 -0.48 -4.17
CA LEU A 632 12.02 0.31 -3.39
C LEU A 632 11.63 1.61 -4.12
N PHE A 633 12.61 2.44 -4.45
CA PHE A 633 12.44 3.71 -5.17
C PHE A 633 13.68 3.99 -6.02
N LEU A 634 13.55 4.82 -7.04
CA LEU A 634 14.67 5.21 -7.91
C LEU A 634 15.04 6.67 -7.70
N PRO A 635 16.30 7.06 -7.94
CA PRO A 635 16.64 8.48 -7.94
C PRO A 635 15.94 9.16 -9.13
N GLN A 636 15.71 10.45 -9.02
CA GLN A 636 14.99 11.25 -10.02
C GLN A 636 15.97 12.09 -10.84
N GLN A 637 15.51 12.58 -12.00
CA GLN A 637 16.27 13.50 -12.86
C GLN A 637 17.60 12.90 -13.36
N HIS A 638 18.68 13.70 -13.39
CA HIS A 638 19.99 13.27 -13.88
C HIS A 638 20.64 12.19 -12.99
N PHE A 639 20.24 12.07 -11.73
CA PHE A 639 20.77 11.05 -10.82
C PHE A 639 20.36 9.62 -11.21
N LEU A 640 19.23 9.46 -11.92
CA LEU A 640 18.87 8.15 -12.51
C LEU A 640 19.85 7.75 -13.60
N TRP A 641 20.23 8.70 -14.46
CA TRP A 641 21.27 8.47 -15.44
C TRP A 641 22.59 8.15 -14.76
N TYR A 642 22.97 8.92 -13.74
CA TYR A 642 24.20 8.72 -12.98
C TYR A 642 24.27 7.31 -12.35
N LEU A 643 23.19 6.87 -11.71
CA LEU A 643 23.08 5.51 -11.17
C LEU A 643 23.25 4.45 -12.28
N ARG A 644 22.58 4.62 -13.43
CA ARG A 644 22.67 3.65 -14.54
C ARG A 644 24.10 3.54 -15.08
N GLN A 645 24.77 4.67 -15.29
CA GLN A 645 26.17 4.70 -15.73
C GLN A 645 27.09 4.07 -14.69
N TYR A 646 26.93 4.44 -13.42
CA TYR A 646 27.72 3.87 -12.34
C TYR A 646 27.57 2.35 -12.25
N LEU A 647 26.34 1.84 -12.37
CA LEU A 647 26.09 0.39 -12.41
C LEU A 647 26.71 -0.26 -13.66
N GLN A 648 26.72 0.42 -14.81
CA GLN A 648 27.35 -0.10 -16.03
C GLN A 648 28.87 -0.22 -15.88
N LEU A 649 29.53 0.75 -15.25
CA LEU A 649 30.97 0.75 -15.01
C LEU A 649 31.43 -0.36 -14.08
N HIS A 650 30.62 -0.71 -13.08
CA HIS A 650 30.96 -1.68 -12.05
C HIS A 650 30.36 -3.08 -12.28
N ALA A 651 29.72 -3.31 -13.43
CA ALA A 651 29.12 -4.60 -13.77
C ALA A 651 30.20 -5.63 -14.17
N ASP A 652 30.68 -6.39 -13.20
CA ASP A 652 31.58 -7.53 -13.42
C ASP A 652 31.01 -8.83 -12.82
N PRO A 653 30.53 -9.79 -13.65
CA PRO A 653 29.96 -11.04 -13.14
C PRO A 653 30.97 -11.96 -12.45
N ARG A 654 32.29 -11.69 -12.56
CA ARG A 654 33.35 -12.49 -11.93
C ARG A 654 33.56 -12.11 -10.47
N SER A 655 33.43 -10.83 -10.13
CA SER A 655 33.54 -10.34 -8.76
C SER A 655 32.22 -10.50 -7.98
N GLU A 656 32.31 -10.66 -6.65
CA GLU A 656 31.13 -10.71 -5.78
C GLU A 656 30.35 -9.39 -5.83
N VAL A 657 31.06 -8.27 -5.79
CA VAL A 657 30.48 -6.93 -5.92
C VAL A 657 29.76 -6.77 -7.26
N GLY A 658 30.42 -7.09 -8.37
CA GLY A 658 29.81 -6.93 -9.69
C GLY A 658 28.56 -7.81 -9.90
N LYS A 659 28.44 -8.96 -9.21
CA LYS A 659 27.18 -9.72 -9.17
C LYS A 659 26.03 -8.96 -8.50
N TYR A 660 26.29 -8.22 -7.40
CA TYR A 660 25.30 -7.31 -6.81
C TYR A 660 24.95 -6.16 -7.78
N VAL A 661 25.92 -5.64 -8.52
CA VAL A 661 25.69 -4.60 -9.53
C VAL A 661 24.75 -5.09 -10.63
N VAL A 662 24.98 -6.29 -11.17
CA VAL A 662 24.12 -6.90 -12.19
C VAL A 662 22.71 -7.20 -11.64
N TYR A 663 22.59 -7.52 -10.35
CA TYR A 663 21.27 -7.59 -9.70
C TYR A 663 20.60 -6.21 -9.65
N CYS A 664 21.35 -5.16 -9.25
CA CYS A 664 20.83 -3.80 -9.16
C CYS A 664 20.37 -3.28 -10.53
N GLN A 665 21.12 -3.53 -11.60
CA GLN A 665 20.71 -3.16 -12.97
C GLN A 665 19.36 -3.76 -13.34
N ARG A 666 19.17 -5.07 -13.10
CA ARG A 666 17.90 -5.75 -13.37
C ARG A 666 16.76 -5.20 -12.50
N SER A 667 17.06 -4.92 -11.23
CA SER A 667 16.08 -4.36 -10.29
C SER A 667 15.64 -2.94 -10.70
N VAL A 668 16.57 -2.09 -11.16
CA VAL A 668 16.26 -0.75 -11.69
C VAL A 668 15.28 -0.83 -12.86
N GLU A 669 15.53 -1.70 -13.84
CA GLU A 669 14.62 -1.85 -14.99
C GLU A 669 13.23 -2.36 -14.55
N ARG A 670 13.18 -3.29 -13.59
CA ARG A 670 11.93 -3.79 -13.02
C ARG A 670 11.15 -2.70 -12.28
N THR A 671 11.83 -1.86 -11.52
CA THR A 671 11.21 -0.73 -10.80
C THR A 671 10.76 0.37 -11.76
N LEU A 672 11.49 0.63 -12.86
CA LEU A 672 11.03 1.55 -13.92
C LEU A 672 9.75 1.03 -14.60
N GLN A 673 9.69 -0.28 -14.87
CA GLN A 673 8.55 -0.89 -15.55
C GLN A 673 7.29 -0.96 -14.67
N ASN A 674 7.44 -1.39 -13.41
CA ASN A 674 6.31 -1.66 -12.50
C ASN A 674 6.06 -0.54 -11.49
N GLY A 675 6.82 0.55 -11.56
CA GLY A 675 6.77 1.68 -10.63
C GLY A 675 7.38 1.39 -9.26
N GLU A 676 7.40 2.40 -8.40
CA GLU A 676 8.00 2.36 -7.07
C GLU A 676 7.10 1.69 -6.02
N ARG A 677 7.67 1.39 -4.86
CA ARG A 677 6.99 0.76 -3.72
C ARG A 677 6.32 1.79 -2.81
N GLU A 678 5.28 1.35 -2.11
CA GLU A 678 4.54 2.22 -1.18
C GLU A 678 4.87 1.99 0.29
N ALA A 679 5.51 0.86 0.62
CA ALA A 679 5.89 0.50 1.98
C ALA A 679 7.37 0.11 2.04
N LYS A 680 8.00 0.39 3.18
CA LYS A 680 9.39 -0.01 3.47
C LYS A 680 9.58 -1.52 3.28
N PRO A 681 10.81 -2.01 3.05
CA PRO A 681 11.03 -3.45 2.91
C PRO A 681 10.68 -4.21 4.19
N SER A 682 10.08 -5.38 4.01
CA SER A 682 9.79 -6.35 5.07
C SER A 682 11.08 -6.94 5.65
N ARG A 683 10.98 -7.54 6.84
CA ARG A 683 12.11 -8.27 7.43
C ARG A 683 12.58 -9.39 6.49
N MET A 684 11.65 -10.09 5.84
CA MET A 684 11.95 -11.15 4.89
C MET A 684 12.76 -10.66 3.69
N GLU A 685 12.41 -9.50 3.11
CA GLU A 685 13.15 -8.91 1.99
C GLU A 685 14.60 -8.63 2.37
N ILE A 686 14.82 -7.93 3.49
CA ILE A 686 16.16 -7.56 3.93
C ILE A 686 16.99 -8.82 4.19
N LEU A 687 16.46 -9.78 4.95
CA LEU A 687 17.19 -11.02 5.23
C LEU A 687 17.54 -11.81 3.97
N SER A 688 16.66 -11.81 2.97
CA SER A 688 16.92 -12.50 1.72
C SER A 688 18.07 -11.85 0.94
N ILE A 689 18.17 -10.52 0.94
CA ILE A 689 19.29 -9.81 0.33
C ILE A 689 20.59 -10.03 1.13
N LEU A 690 20.54 -9.93 2.46
CA LEU A 690 21.74 -10.01 3.30
C LEU A 690 22.31 -11.44 3.41
N LEU A 691 21.46 -12.46 3.44
CA LEU A 691 21.87 -13.84 3.77
C LEU A 691 21.84 -14.80 2.58
N ARG A 692 21.13 -14.48 1.49
CA ARG A 692 20.90 -15.44 0.38
C ARG A 692 21.47 -15.02 -0.96
N ASN A 693 22.26 -13.94 -1.00
CA ASN A 693 22.97 -13.48 -2.20
C ASN A 693 22.02 -13.35 -3.43
N PRO A 694 21.38 -12.19 -3.62
CA PRO A 694 20.20 -12.04 -4.49
C PRO A 694 20.45 -12.30 -5.98
N TYR A 695 21.70 -12.44 -6.40
CA TYR A 695 22.12 -12.65 -7.78
C TYR A 695 22.14 -14.13 -8.23
N HIS A 696 22.02 -15.10 -7.31
CA HIS A 696 21.98 -16.52 -7.71
C HIS A 696 20.70 -16.89 -8.46
N HIS A 697 19.60 -16.17 -8.22
CA HIS A 697 18.31 -16.37 -8.86
C HIS A 697 17.71 -15.04 -9.30
N SER A 698 17.00 -15.01 -10.42
CA SER A 698 16.28 -13.81 -10.87
C SER A 698 15.16 -13.38 -9.92
N LEU A 699 14.70 -14.30 -9.06
CA LEU A 699 13.63 -14.10 -8.09
C LEU A 699 14.21 -14.40 -6.69
N PRO A 700 14.74 -13.39 -5.98
CA PRO A 700 15.47 -13.58 -4.73
C PRO A 700 14.57 -13.95 -3.54
N PHE A 701 13.27 -13.68 -3.64
CA PHE A 701 12.31 -13.93 -2.56
C PHE A 701 11.45 -15.14 -2.88
N SER A 702 10.94 -15.82 -1.86
CA SER A 702 10.04 -16.97 -2.03
C SER A 702 9.09 -17.11 -0.84
N ILE A 703 7.83 -17.42 -1.13
CA ILE A 703 6.77 -17.56 -0.12
C ILE A 703 5.85 -18.75 -0.45
N PRO A 704 5.43 -19.56 0.53
CA PRO A 704 4.45 -20.61 0.31
C PRO A 704 3.04 -20.03 0.10
N VAL A 705 2.38 -20.50 -0.95
CA VAL A 705 0.97 -20.22 -1.25
C VAL A 705 0.15 -21.46 -0.91
N HIS A 706 -0.79 -21.33 0.01
CA HIS A 706 -1.62 -22.42 0.49
C HIS A 706 -2.88 -22.59 -0.37
N PHE A 707 -3.21 -23.86 -0.66
CA PHE A 707 -4.42 -24.26 -1.39
C PHE A 707 -5.47 -24.88 -0.47
N MET A 708 -6.70 -24.98 -0.97
CA MET A 708 -7.85 -25.51 -0.22
C MET A 708 -7.79 -27.00 0.12
N ASN A 709 -6.93 -27.76 -0.56
CA ASN A 709 -6.68 -29.17 -0.25
C ASN A 709 -5.63 -29.37 0.87
N ASN A 710 -5.20 -28.29 1.54
CA ASN A 710 -4.11 -28.24 2.54
C ASN A 710 -2.70 -28.50 1.98
N THR A 711 -2.52 -28.44 0.66
CA THR A 711 -1.18 -28.40 0.04
C THR A 711 -0.69 -26.97 -0.12
N TYR A 712 0.60 -26.78 -0.39
CA TYR A 712 1.17 -25.47 -0.68
C TYR A 712 2.14 -25.54 -1.87
N GLN A 713 2.29 -24.42 -2.57
CA GLN A 713 3.29 -24.22 -3.61
C GLN A 713 4.20 -23.05 -3.24
N VAL A 714 5.51 -23.27 -3.25
CA VAL A 714 6.47 -22.18 -3.08
C VAL A 714 6.63 -21.44 -4.41
N VAL A 715 6.44 -20.12 -4.37
CA VAL A 715 6.55 -19.23 -5.54
C VAL A 715 7.63 -18.21 -5.28
N GLY A 716 8.51 -18.04 -6.26
CA GLY A 716 9.56 -17.02 -6.22
C GLY A 716 9.07 -15.68 -6.76
N PHE A 717 9.60 -14.57 -6.24
CA PHE A 717 9.28 -13.22 -6.68
C PHE A 717 10.46 -12.24 -6.45
N ASP A 718 10.38 -11.06 -7.05
CA ASP A 718 11.30 -9.93 -6.86
C ASP A 718 10.60 -8.73 -6.19
N GLY A 719 11.35 -7.67 -5.91
CA GLY A 719 10.84 -6.48 -5.18
C GLY A 719 9.77 -5.70 -5.92
N SER A 720 9.67 -5.88 -7.23
CA SER A 720 8.75 -5.15 -8.13
C SER A 720 7.59 -6.03 -8.62
N THR A 721 7.53 -7.29 -8.19
CA THR A 721 6.53 -8.27 -8.61
C THR A 721 5.14 -7.87 -8.15
N THR A 722 4.21 -7.71 -9.10
CA THR A 722 2.80 -7.44 -8.79
C THR A 722 2.05 -8.73 -8.44
N VAL A 723 0.90 -8.60 -7.76
CA VAL A 723 0.00 -9.73 -7.48
C VAL A 723 -0.42 -10.43 -8.76
N GLU A 724 -0.64 -9.70 -9.85
CA GLU A 724 -0.96 -10.26 -11.17
C GLU A 724 0.18 -11.11 -11.74
N GLU A 725 1.41 -10.60 -11.77
CA GLU A 725 2.59 -11.35 -12.23
C GLU A 725 2.83 -12.61 -11.38
N PHE A 726 2.68 -12.46 -10.06
CA PHE A 726 2.81 -13.57 -9.11
C PHE A 726 1.75 -14.65 -9.36
N LEU A 727 0.49 -14.25 -9.56
CA LEU A 727 -0.61 -15.15 -9.90
C LEU A 727 -0.39 -15.86 -11.24
N ASN A 728 0.11 -15.15 -12.25
CA ASN A 728 0.44 -15.75 -13.55
C ASN A 728 1.53 -16.83 -13.39
N THR A 729 2.58 -16.53 -12.63
CA THR A 729 3.67 -17.49 -12.34
C THR A 729 3.16 -18.72 -11.58
N LEU A 730 2.31 -18.51 -10.57
CA LEU A 730 1.68 -19.58 -9.80
C LEU A 730 0.80 -20.46 -10.71
N ASN A 731 -0.06 -19.84 -11.53
CA ASN A 731 -0.98 -20.57 -12.41
C ASN A 731 -0.22 -21.39 -13.46
N GLN A 732 0.87 -20.85 -14.02
CA GLN A 732 1.72 -21.59 -14.95
C GLN A 732 2.35 -22.82 -14.29
N ARG A 733 2.95 -22.66 -13.10
CA ARG A 733 3.57 -23.78 -12.36
C ARG A 733 2.56 -24.85 -11.95
N VAL A 734 1.34 -24.45 -11.59
CA VAL A 734 0.27 -25.35 -11.14
C VAL A 734 -0.60 -25.82 -12.32
N GLY A 735 -0.33 -25.44 -13.58
CA GLY A 735 -1.14 -25.87 -14.73
C GLY A 735 -2.61 -25.42 -14.64
N MET A 736 -2.84 -24.20 -14.18
CA MET A 736 -4.13 -23.52 -14.10
C MET A 736 -4.27 -22.56 -15.29
N ARG A 737 -5.51 -22.16 -15.65
CA ARG A 737 -5.69 -21.13 -16.68
C ARG A 737 -5.23 -19.76 -16.18
N LYS A 738 -5.10 -18.79 -17.09
CA LYS A 738 -4.79 -17.40 -16.73
C LYS A 738 -5.80 -16.86 -15.70
N PRO A 739 -5.40 -15.98 -14.76
CA PRO A 739 -6.26 -15.52 -13.66
C PRO A 739 -7.62 -14.95 -14.10
N HIS A 740 -7.67 -14.22 -15.21
CA HIS A 740 -8.91 -13.66 -15.76
C HIS A 740 -9.91 -14.71 -16.28
N LEU A 741 -9.46 -15.94 -16.57
CA LEU A 741 -10.31 -17.06 -16.99
C LEU A 741 -10.69 -17.97 -15.81
N SER A 742 -9.74 -18.21 -14.89
CA SER A 742 -9.95 -19.17 -13.80
C SER A 742 -10.85 -18.62 -12.70
N GLY A 743 -10.85 -17.29 -12.47
CA GLY A 743 -11.61 -16.66 -11.39
C GLY A 743 -11.00 -16.87 -10.00
N PHE A 744 -9.81 -17.47 -9.91
CA PHE A 744 -9.05 -17.62 -8.67
C PHE A 744 -8.24 -16.36 -8.36
N ALA A 745 -8.10 -16.06 -7.08
CA ALA A 745 -7.37 -14.91 -6.57
C ALA A 745 -6.53 -15.29 -5.34
N LEU A 746 -5.60 -14.39 -4.97
CA LEU A 746 -4.82 -14.50 -3.74
C LEU A 746 -5.50 -13.74 -2.60
N PHE A 747 -5.42 -14.35 -1.43
CA PHE A 747 -5.91 -13.81 -0.17
C PHE A 747 -4.80 -13.83 0.86
N THR A 748 -4.79 -12.85 1.77
CA THR A 748 -3.98 -12.85 2.98
C THR A 748 -4.85 -13.09 4.21
N ASP A 749 -4.26 -13.68 5.24
CA ASP A 749 -4.84 -13.70 6.58
C ASP A 749 -4.71 -12.33 7.27
N ASP A 750 -5.58 -12.07 8.24
CA ASP A 750 -5.51 -10.86 9.05
C ASP A 750 -4.51 -11.02 10.22
N PRO A 751 -3.62 -10.04 10.46
CA PRO A 751 -2.63 -10.12 11.53
C PRO A 751 -3.25 -10.13 12.94
N SER A 752 -4.53 -9.78 13.11
CA SER A 752 -5.25 -9.96 14.38
C SER A 752 -5.53 -11.41 14.75
N GLY A 753 -5.34 -12.36 13.83
CA GLY A 753 -5.61 -13.77 14.08
C GLY A 753 -7.11 -14.12 14.13
N LYS A 754 -7.99 -13.15 13.86
CA LYS A 754 -9.40 -13.41 13.55
C LYS A 754 -9.47 -14.08 12.18
N ASP A 755 -10.49 -14.93 11.97
CA ASP A 755 -10.80 -15.56 10.67
C ASP A 755 -11.33 -14.52 9.66
N LEU A 756 -10.49 -13.55 9.32
CA LEU A 756 -10.71 -12.51 8.34
C LEU A 756 -9.66 -12.67 7.23
N GLU A 757 -10.14 -12.63 5.99
CA GLU A 757 -9.30 -12.78 4.81
C GLU A 757 -9.44 -11.54 3.92
N HIS A 758 -8.31 -11.11 3.34
CA HIS A 758 -8.26 -9.94 2.47
C HIS A 758 -7.89 -10.36 1.05
N CYS A 759 -8.75 -10.09 0.07
CA CYS A 759 -8.42 -10.32 -1.33
C CYS A 759 -7.40 -9.31 -1.82
N LEU A 760 -6.30 -9.80 -2.39
CA LEU A 760 -5.26 -8.93 -2.95
C LEU A 760 -5.69 -8.37 -4.31
N GLN A 761 -5.38 -7.10 -4.53
CA GLN A 761 -5.63 -6.43 -5.81
C GLN A 761 -4.51 -6.74 -6.81
N PRO A 762 -4.82 -6.96 -8.11
CA PRO A 762 -3.82 -7.38 -9.10
C PRO A 762 -2.65 -6.41 -9.29
N SER A 763 -2.89 -5.10 -9.17
CA SER A 763 -1.88 -4.05 -9.40
C SER A 763 -0.93 -3.80 -8.22
N VAL A 764 -1.22 -4.34 -7.04
CA VAL A 764 -0.40 -4.12 -5.84
C VAL A 764 0.83 -5.02 -5.88
N LYS A 765 1.97 -4.54 -5.36
CA LYS A 765 3.21 -5.33 -5.24
C LYS A 765 3.14 -6.29 -4.06
N ILE A 766 3.60 -7.53 -4.23
CA ILE A 766 3.55 -8.57 -3.18
C ILE A 766 4.35 -8.14 -1.95
N CYS A 767 5.52 -7.55 -2.14
CA CYS A 767 6.34 -7.08 -1.04
C CYS A 767 5.68 -5.96 -0.21
N ASP A 768 4.88 -5.07 -0.83
CA ASP A 768 4.09 -4.07 -0.10
C ASP A 768 3.04 -4.73 0.79
N VAL A 769 2.39 -5.80 0.29
CA VAL A 769 1.41 -6.57 1.08
C VAL A 769 2.08 -7.19 2.31
N ILE A 770 3.23 -7.84 2.12
CA ILE A 770 3.99 -8.48 3.21
C ILE A 770 4.42 -7.43 4.25
N SER A 771 5.02 -6.33 3.80
CA SER A 771 5.48 -5.26 4.69
C SER A 771 4.33 -4.61 5.48
N LYS A 772 3.21 -4.31 4.82
CA LYS A 772 2.02 -3.75 5.49
C LYS A 772 1.43 -4.73 6.52
N TRP A 773 1.51 -6.04 6.25
CA TRP A 773 1.06 -7.07 7.17
C TRP A 773 1.94 -7.14 8.43
N GLU A 774 3.27 -7.12 8.24
CA GLU A 774 4.23 -7.08 9.36
C GLU A 774 4.04 -5.83 10.23
N GLN A 775 3.81 -4.67 9.60
CA GLN A 775 3.55 -3.41 10.30
C GLN A 775 2.28 -3.49 11.16
N ALA A 776 1.18 -3.96 10.59
CA ALA A 776 -0.05 -4.14 11.34
C ALA A 776 0.12 -5.16 12.48
N LEU A 777 0.83 -6.27 12.27
CA LEU A 777 1.08 -7.24 13.34
C LEU A 777 1.83 -6.60 14.53
N LYS A 778 2.82 -5.76 14.23
CA LYS A 778 3.61 -5.04 15.24
C LYS A 778 2.77 -4.01 16.00
N GLU A 779 1.85 -3.33 15.33
CA GLU A 779 0.92 -2.37 15.96
C GLU A 779 -0.08 -3.05 16.92
N LEU A 780 -0.53 -4.27 16.62
CA LEU A 780 -1.42 -5.01 17.52
C LEU A 780 -0.73 -5.53 18.78
N HIS A 781 0.57 -5.81 18.73
CA HIS A 781 1.32 -6.41 19.83
C HIS A 781 2.54 -5.56 20.23
N PRO A 782 2.34 -4.31 20.68
CA PRO A 782 3.45 -3.44 21.07
C PRO A 782 4.19 -4.07 22.27
N GLY A 783 5.49 -4.35 22.10
CA GLY A 783 6.37 -4.86 23.15
C GLY A 783 6.43 -6.39 23.31
N LYS A 784 5.64 -7.18 22.58
CA LYS A 784 5.79 -8.65 22.48
C LYS A 784 6.22 -9.03 21.07
N TYR A 785 7.52 -9.25 20.87
CA TYR A 785 8.04 -9.71 19.58
C TYR A 785 7.78 -11.22 19.43
N GLU A 786 6.60 -11.61 18.97
CA GLU A 786 6.35 -12.97 18.46
C GLU A 786 6.85 -13.04 17.01
N GLY A 787 8.18 -13.12 16.84
CA GLY A 787 8.84 -13.18 15.52
C GLY A 787 8.58 -14.45 14.70
N THR A 788 7.58 -15.26 15.07
CA THR A 788 7.25 -16.55 14.46
C THR A 788 6.09 -16.48 13.48
N ARG A 789 5.16 -15.52 13.61
CA ARG A 789 4.02 -15.44 12.70
C ARG A 789 4.40 -14.73 11.40
N ILE A 790 4.19 -15.41 10.29
CA ILE A 790 4.37 -14.87 8.94
C ILE A 790 3.01 -14.75 8.24
N VAL A 791 2.92 -13.81 7.31
CA VAL A 791 1.74 -13.66 6.45
C VAL A 791 1.48 -14.96 5.70
N ARG A 792 0.22 -15.38 5.67
CA ARG A 792 -0.23 -16.59 4.97
C ARG A 792 -0.96 -16.21 3.69
N LEU A 793 -0.36 -16.54 2.55
CA LEU A 793 -1.02 -16.42 1.26
C LEU A 793 -1.88 -17.64 0.98
N THR A 794 -3.15 -17.42 0.64
CA THR A 794 -4.12 -18.47 0.32
C THR A 794 -4.70 -18.25 -1.07
N TYR A 795 -4.68 -19.29 -1.91
CA TYR A 795 -5.18 -19.26 -3.28
C TYR A 795 -6.56 -19.92 -3.36
N LYS A 796 -7.58 -19.13 -3.69
CA LYS A 796 -9.00 -19.51 -3.61
C LYS A 796 -9.79 -18.99 -4.81
N SER A 797 -10.86 -19.70 -5.16
CA SER A 797 -11.82 -19.23 -6.16
C SER A 797 -12.59 -18.03 -5.59
N ARG A 798 -12.53 -16.89 -6.30
CA ARG A 798 -13.23 -15.66 -5.94
C ARG A 798 -14.44 -15.41 -6.84
N LEU A 799 -14.30 -15.66 -8.15
CA LEU A 799 -15.31 -15.41 -9.16
C LEU A 799 -15.69 -16.71 -9.84
N CYS A 800 -16.99 -16.99 -9.93
CA CYS A 800 -17.51 -18.21 -10.56
C CYS A 800 -18.18 -17.89 -11.90
N PHE A 801 -17.46 -18.13 -13.00
CA PHE A 801 -17.95 -17.88 -14.36
C PHE A 801 -18.55 -19.14 -14.98
N ARG A 802 -19.89 -19.27 -14.96
CA ARG A 802 -20.58 -20.45 -15.53
C ARG A 802 -20.26 -20.66 -17.02
N ALA A 803 -20.08 -19.58 -17.78
CA ALA A 803 -19.69 -19.64 -19.19
C ALA A 803 -18.31 -20.30 -19.42
N GLN A 804 -17.40 -20.18 -18.44
CA GLN A 804 -16.04 -20.70 -18.52
C GLN A 804 -15.88 -22.09 -17.88
N ALA A 805 -16.97 -22.69 -17.39
CA ALA A 805 -16.94 -23.97 -16.67
C ALA A 805 -16.52 -25.16 -17.57
N LYS A 806 -16.81 -25.09 -18.88
CA LYS A 806 -16.40 -26.14 -19.83
C LYS A 806 -14.89 -26.19 -20.07
N GLY A 807 -14.18 -25.09 -19.84
CA GLY A 807 -12.73 -24.99 -20.05
C GLY A 807 -11.90 -25.25 -18.79
N GLU A 808 -12.50 -25.71 -17.69
CA GLU A 808 -11.79 -25.85 -16.41
C GLU A 808 -10.78 -27.01 -16.40
N THR A 809 -9.59 -26.72 -15.87
CA THR A 809 -8.57 -27.76 -15.67
C THR A 809 -8.97 -28.71 -14.53
N GLU A 810 -8.33 -29.87 -14.48
CA GLU A 810 -8.56 -30.83 -13.40
C GLU A 810 -8.17 -30.27 -12.02
N ARG A 811 -7.09 -29.48 -11.97
CA ARG A 811 -6.68 -28.80 -10.74
C ARG A 811 -7.67 -27.72 -10.30
N GLU A 812 -8.23 -26.94 -11.23
CA GLU A 812 -9.30 -25.97 -10.92
C GLU A 812 -10.51 -26.66 -10.29
N ARG A 813 -10.95 -27.77 -10.91
CA ARG A 813 -12.07 -28.57 -10.42
C ARG A 813 -11.80 -29.14 -9.03
N LEU A 814 -10.59 -29.68 -8.81
CA LEU A 814 -10.19 -30.22 -7.51
C LEU A 814 -10.24 -29.16 -6.41
N LEU A 815 -9.59 -28.01 -6.63
CA LEU A 815 -9.55 -26.93 -5.63
C LEU A 815 -10.94 -26.35 -5.37
N LEU A 816 -11.78 -26.22 -6.41
CA LEU A 816 -13.16 -25.77 -6.27
C LEU A 816 -13.99 -26.74 -5.44
N ALA A 817 -13.82 -28.06 -5.64
CA ALA A 817 -14.52 -29.07 -4.83
C ALA A 817 -14.14 -28.98 -3.34
N TYR A 818 -12.85 -28.82 -3.02
CA TYR A 818 -12.42 -28.60 -1.64
C TYR A 818 -13.00 -27.31 -1.04
N GLN A 819 -13.01 -26.22 -1.81
CA GLN A 819 -13.59 -24.96 -1.34
C GLN A 819 -15.10 -25.07 -1.08
N VAL A 820 -15.84 -25.68 -2.00
CA VAL A 820 -17.29 -25.89 -1.83
C VAL A 820 -17.55 -26.82 -0.65
N ASN A 821 -16.71 -27.83 -0.44
CA ASN A 821 -16.87 -28.72 0.70
C ASN A 821 -16.61 -28.02 2.04
N ASP A 822 -15.69 -27.05 2.10
CA ASP A 822 -15.51 -26.22 3.29
C ASP A 822 -16.79 -25.45 3.63
N GLU A 823 -17.46 -24.87 2.62
CA GLU A 823 -18.77 -24.21 2.80
C GLU A 823 -19.88 -25.19 3.24
N VAL A 824 -19.86 -26.43 2.74
CA VAL A 824 -20.76 -27.51 3.19
C VAL A 824 -20.48 -27.86 4.65
N HIS A 825 -19.21 -27.99 5.01
CA HIS A 825 -18.76 -28.36 6.35
C HIS A 825 -19.13 -27.28 7.40
N GLN A 826 -18.94 -26.01 7.05
CA GLN A 826 -19.34 -24.84 7.85
C GLN A 826 -20.87 -24.65 7.91
N GLY A 827 -21.58 -25.25 6.95
CA GLY A 827 -23.03 -25.28 6.92
C GLY A 827 -23.67 -24.14 6.11
N HIS A 828 -22.90 -23.40 5.32
CA HIS A 828 -23.40 -22.38 4.41
C HIS A 828 -24.04 -22.98 3.16
N PHE A 829 -23.70 -24.22 2.82
CA PHE A 829 -24.40 -24.99 1.78
C PHE A 829 -25.54 -25.82 2.41
N PRO A 830 -26.79 -25.64 1.97
CA PRO A 830 -27.91 -26.44 2.43
C PRO A 830 -27.83 -27.85 1.81
N VAL A 831 -27.46 -28.83 2.63
CA VAL A 831 -27.45 -30.26 2.31
C VAL A 831 -28.24 -31.00 3.36
N ASN A 832 -29.04 -32.00 2.97
CA ASN A 832 -29.68 -32.92 3.93
C ASN A 832 -28.65 -33.93 4.47
N LYS A 833 -29.02 -34.74 5.47
CA LYS A 833 -28.08 -35.68 6.14
C LYS A 833 -27.55 -36.75 5.18
N GLU A 834 -28.40 -37.28 4.31
CA GLU A 834 -28.04 -38.29 3.32
C GLU A 834 -27.07 -37.74 2.27
N LEU A 835 -27.37 -36.60 1.65
CA LEU A 835 -26.47 -35.97 0.69
C LEU A 835 -25.16 -35.55 1.35
N ALA A 836 -25.20 -35.06 2.60
CA ALA A 836 -24.01 -34.72 3.37
C ALA A 836 -23.07 -35.91 3.56
N LEU A 837 -23.61 -37.10 3.81
CA LEU A 837 -22.82 -38.35 3.90
C LEU A 837 -22.24 -38.74 2.54
N GLU A 838 -22.99 -38.60 1.45
CA GLU A 838 -22.54 -38.97 0.12
C GLU A 838 -21.44 -38.04 -0.41
N VAL A 839 -21.58 -36.73 -0.23
CA VAL A 839 -20.54 -35.75 -0.60
C VAL A 839 -19.30 -35.88 0.29
N ALA A 840 -19.46 -36.21 1.58
CA ALA A 840 -18.35 -36.52 2.47
C ALA A 840 -17.61 -37.80 2.02
N ALA A 841 -18.32 -38.84 1.60
CA ALA A 841 -17.72 -40.06 1.05
C ALA A 841 -16.93 -39.79 -0.24
N LEU A 842 -17.46 -38.96 -1.15
CA LEU A 842 -16.75 -38.51 -2.35
C LEU A 842 -15.45 -37.78 -2.01
N MET A 843 -15.48 -36.83 -1.07
CA MET A 843 -14.28 -36.09 -0.66
C MET A 843 -13.28 -36.95 0.12
N ALA A 844 -13.77 -37.92 0.89
CA ALA A 844 -12.94 -38.90 1.56
C ALA A 844 -12.19 -39.78 0.54
N GLN A 845 -12.87 -40.25 -0.51
CA GLN A 845 -12.28 -40.98 -1.63
C GLN A 845 -11.24 -40.13 -2.39
N VAL A 846 -11.48 -38.82 -2.58
CA VAL A 846 -10.53 -37.89 -3.24
C VAL A 846 -9.28 -37.66 -2.41
N SER A 847 -9.41 -37.59 -1.08
CA SER A 847 -8.30 -37.23 -0.18
C SER A 847 -7.46 -38.42 0.28
N VAL A 848 -8.10 -39.55 0.56
CA VAL A 848 -7.45 -40.76 1.12
C VAL A 848 -7.31 -41.88 0.08
N GLY A 849 -8.16 -41.91 -0.96
CA GLY A 849 -8.22 -43.02 -1.91
C GLY A 849 -9.02 -44.21 -1.38
N VAL A 850 -8.81 -45.40 -1.97
CA VAL A 850 -9.51 -46.63 -1.57
C VAL A 850 -9.09 -47.03 -0.16
N VAL A 851 -10.03 -47.02 0.79
CA VAL A 851 -9.83 -47.60 2.12
C VAL A 851 -9.64 -49.11 1.97
N ARG A 852 -8.38 -49.56 2.00
CA ARG A 852 -8.07 -50.99 2.11
C ARG A 852 -8.35 -51.40 3.55
N LEU A 853 -9.21 -52.41 3.74
CA LEU A 853 -9.48 -53.09 5.02
C LEU A 853 -8.23 -53.76 5.64
N CYS A 854 -7.05 -53.59 5.04
CA CYS A 854 -5.82 -54.29 5.38
C CYS A 854 -4.96 -53.60 6.46
N VAL A 855 -5.41 -52.49 7.08
CA VAL A 855 -4.59 -51.71 8.04
C VAL A 855 -5.01 -51.91 9.52
N GLY A 856 -5.91 -52.86 9.79
CA GLY A 856 -6.43 -53.13 11.13
C GLY A 856 -7.64 -52.24 11.50
N ILE A 857 -8.51 -52.77 12.36
CA ILE A 857 -9.82 -52.19 12.70
C ILE A 857 -9.69 -50.79 13.29
N LEU A 858 -8.73 -50.58 14.20
CA LEU A 858 -8.49 -49.30 14.89
C LEU A 858 -8.05 -48.16 13.94
N LYS A 859 -7.14 -48.44 12.99
CA LYS A 859 -6.67 -47.43 12.03
C LYS A 859 -7.76 -47.06 11.02
N THR A 860 -8.57 -48.04 10.62
CA THR A 860 -9.71 -47.81 9.72
C THR A 860 -10.76 -46.92 10.37
N GLN A 861 -11.07 -47.16 11.64
CA GLN A 861 -12.00 -46.33 12.41
C GLN A 861 -11.47 -44.89 12.59
N GLN A 862 -10.16 -44.72 12.80
CA GLN A 862 -9.55 -43.39 12.92
C GLN A 862 -9.63 -42.58 11.61
N ILE A 863 -9.43 -43.23 10.46
CA ILE A 863 -9.56 -42.59 9.13
C ILE A 863 -11.01 -42.14 8.88
N LEU A 864 -11.99 -42.98 9.21
CA LEU A 864 -13.41 -42.65 9.06
C LEU A 864 -13.81 -41.46 9.94
N LEU A 865 -13.36 -41.43 11.19
CA LEU A 865 -13.60 -40.31 12.10
C LEU A 865 -12.95 -39.02 11.59
N GLN A 866 -11.73 -39.09 11.06
CA GLN A 866 -11.04 -37.94 10.47
C GLN A 866 -11.76 -37.43 9.20
N ALA A 867 -12.25 -38.34 8.35
CA ALA A 867 -13.03 -37.98 7.16
C ALA A 867 -14.35 -37.30 7.53
N LEU A 868 -15.06 -37.83 8.54
CA LEU A 868 -16.24 -37.18 9.09
C LEU A 868 -15.89 -35.81 9.66
N GLU A 869 -14.81 -35.69 10.43
CA GLU A 869 -14.38 -34.42 11.05
C GLU A 869 -14.10 -33.35 9.99
N ARG A 870 -13.46 -33.75 8.89
CA ARG A 870 -13.02 -32.81 7.86
C ARG A 870 -14.10 -32.46 6.82
N PHE A 871 -14.97 -33.40 6.47
CA PHE A 871 -15.86 -33.25 5.30
C PHE A 871 -17.35 -33.20 5.62
N TYR A 872 -17.79 -33.74 6.77
CA TYR A 872 -19.21 -33.79 7.13
C TYR A 872 -19.63 -32.52 7.91
N PRO A 873 -20.83 -31.94 7.67
CA PRO A 873 -21.26 -30.69 8.30
C PRO A 873 -21.22 -30.68 9.84
N LYS A 874 -20.63 -29.63 10.43
CA LYS A 874 -20.52 -29.48 11.90
C LYS A 874 -21.89 -29.48 12.59
N ARG A 875 -22.88 -28.80 12.00
CA ARG A 875 -24.25 -28.71 12.52
C ARG A 875 -24.94 -30.06 12.75
N TYR A 876 -24.57 -31.09 11.99
CA TYR A 876 -25.15 -32.43 12.13
C TYR A 876 -24.41 -33.32 13.13
N LYS A 877 -23.34 -32.80 13.73
CA LYS A 877 -22.48 -33.51 14.69
C LYS A 877 -22.52 -32.93 16.10
N GLN A 878 -22.92 -31.66 16.24
CA GLN A 878 -22.85 -30.92 17.50
C GLN A 878 -23.61 -31.59 18.66
N ASP A 879 -24.60 -32.42 18.36
CA ASP A 879 -25.43 -33.13 19.34
C ASP A 879 -25.31 -34.67 19.27
N CYS A 880 -24.30 -35.22 18.57
CA CYS A 880 -24.16 -36.68 18.43
C CYS A 880 -23.53 -37.33 19.66
N ASN A 881 -24.17 -38.37 20.20
CA ASN A 881 -23.55 -39.25 21.20
C ASN A 881 -22.53 -40.21 20.55
N MET A 882 -21.72 -40.91 21.37
CA MET A 882 -20.66 -41.81 20.86
C MET A 882 -21.18 -42.97 20.01
N ASP A 883 -22.39 -43.47 20.29
CA ASP A 883 -23.02 -44.55 19.52
C ASP A 883 -23.56 -44.06 18.17
N GLN A 884 -24.16 -42.87 18.14
CA GLN A 884 -24.60 -42.20 16.91
C GLN A 884 -23.41 -41.81 16.03
N LEU A 885 -22.28 -41.41 16.62
CA LEU A 885 -21.07 -41.13 15.88
C LEU A 885 -20.49 -42.42 15.23
N ARG A 886 -20.63 -43.55 15.92
CA ARG A 886 -20.24 -44.87 15.40
C ARG A 886 -21.16 -45.30 14.25
N ASP A 887 -22.48 -45.19 14.42
CA ASP A 887 -23.46 -45.43 13.34
C ASP A 887 -23.18 -44.54 12.11
N LEU A 888 -22.91 -43.26 12.31
CA LEU A 888 -22.55 -42.34 11.22
C LEU A 888 -21.25 -42.76 10.52
N SER A 889 -20.26 -43.25 11.27
CA SER A 889 -19.00 -43.78 10.72
C SER A 889 -19.24 -45.03 9.87
N ASP A 890 -20.11 -45.93 10.31
CA ASP A 890 -20.43 -47.17 9.58
C ASP A 890 -21.24 -46.89 8.32
N ARG A 891 -22.18 -45.93 8.40
CA ARG A 891 -22.92 -45.41 7.24
C ARG A 891 -21.99 -44.73 6.22
N LEU A 892 -21.01 -43.95 6.70
CA LEU A 892 -19.99 -43.35 5.82
C LEU A 892 -19.16 -44.45 5.14
N ALA A 893 -18.69 -45.46 5.89
CA ALA A 893 -17.92 -46.58 5.35
C ALA A 893 -18.70 -47.34 4.27
N THR A 894 -20.00 -47.54 4.49
CA THR A 894 -20.90 -48.17 3.51
C THR A 894 -20.96 -47.35 2.22
N LYS A 895 -21.21 -46.04 2.32
CA LYS A 895 -21.26 -45.14 1.15
C LYS A 895 -19.91 -45.02 0.44
N TRP A 896 -18.82 -44.99 1.20
CA TRP A 896 -17.46 -44.90 0.65
C TRP A 896 -17.06 -46.20 -0.07
N SER A 897 -17.46 -47.37 0.42
CA SER A 897 -17.12 -48.65 -0.22
C SER A 897 -17.68 -48.79 -1.64
N VAL A 898 -18.84 -48.19 -1.93
CA VAL A 898 -19.47 -48.14 -3.26
C VAL A 898 -18.62 -47.37 -4.27
N LEU A 899 -17.77 -46.45 -3.82
CA LEU A 899 -16.89 -45.65 -4.69
C LEU A 899 -15.58 -46.36 -5.05
N ARG A 900 -15.43 -47.65 -4.71
CA ARG A 900 -14.23 -48.43 -5.04
C ARG A 900 -14.04 -48.48 -6.56
N GLY A 901 -12.84 -48.12 -7.02
CA GLY A 901 -12.50 -48.05 -8.45
C GLY A 901 -12.79 -46.69 -9.09
N CYS A 902 -13.48 -45.77 -8.41
CA CYS A 902 -13.61 -44.39 -8.87
C CYS A 902 -12.30 -43.62 -8.67
N SER A 903 -11.83 -42.95 -9.73
CA SER A 903 -10.68 -42.05 -9.65
C SER A 903 -11.03 -40.76 -8.92
N ALA A 904 -10.02 -40.07 -8.37
CA ALA A 904 -10.23 -38.78 -7.71
C ALA A 904 -10.86 -37.74 -8.67
N SER A 905 -10.45 -37.73 -9.94
CA SER A 905 -11.03 -36.87 -10.99
C SER A 905 -12.52 -37.10 -11.16
N GLU A 906 -12.92 -38.37 -11.18
CA GLU A 906 -14.30 -38.78 -11.39
C GLU A 906 -15.17 -38.42 -10.17
N CYS A 907 -14.67 -38.66 -8.96
CA CYS A 907 -15.34 -38.23 -7.73
C CYS A 907 -15.53 -36.71 -7.67
N VAL A 908 -14.51 -35.93 -8.06
CA VAL A 908 -14.61 -34.46 -8.17
C VAL A 908 -15.63 -34.04 -9.22
N ARG A 909 -15.66 -34.71 -10.38
CA ARG A 909 -16.63 -34.44 -11.45
C ARG A 909 -18.06 -34.68 -10.96
N ILE A 910 -18.32 -35.81 -10.30
CA ILE A 910 -19.62 -36.14 -9.71
C ILE A 910 -20.01 -35.10 -8.66
N TYR A 911 -19.10 -34.79 -7.72
CA TYR A 911 -19.32 -33.78 -6.68
C TYR A 911 -19.73 -32.44 -7.27
N LEU A 912 -18.94 -31.90 -8.21
CA LEU A 912 -19.22 -30.60 -8.82
C LEU A 912 -20.48 -30.62 -9.68
N THR A 913 -20.83 -31.74 -10.30
CA THR A 913 -22.08 -31.89 -11.07
C THR A 913 -23.28 -31.68 -10.15
N VAL A 914 -23.25 -32.24 -8.93
CA VAL A 914 -24.31 -32.03 -7.94
C VAL A 914 -24.26 -30.61 -7.38
N ALA A 915 -23.08 -30.15 -6.97
CA ALA A 915 -22.93 -28.82 -6.37
C ALA A 915 -23.39 -27.70 -7.32
N ARG A 916 -23.15 -27.82 -8.63
CA ARG A 916 -23.57 -26.83 -9.65
C ARG A 916 -25.06 -26.78 -9.91
N LYS A 917 -25.83 -27.80 -9.52
CA LYS A 917 -27.30 -27.75 -9.56
C LYS A 917 -27.86 -26.77 -8.52
N TRP A 918 -27.07 -26.42 -7.50
CA TRP A 918 -27.48 -25.45 -6.50
C TRP A 918 -27.52 -24.03 -7.10
N PRO A 919 -28.65 -23.30 -6.98
CA PRO A 919 -28.78 -21.97 -7.58
C PRO A 919 -27.71 -20.96 -7.10
N LEU A 920 -27.32 -21.05 -5.83
CA LEU A 920 -26.34 -20.15 -5.20
C LEU A 920 -24.90 -20.66 -5.33
N PHE A 921 -24.64 -21.71 -6.13
CA PHE A 921 -23.29 -22.21 -6.34
C PHE A 921 -22.35 -21.11 -6.84
N GLY A 922 -21.25 -20.90 -6.12
CA GLY A 922 -20.26 -19.86 -6.43
C GLY A 922 -20.66 -18.44 -6.01
N ALA A 923 -21.77 -18.28 -5.28
CA ALA A 923 -22.10 -17.02 -4.62
C ALA A 923 -21.39 -16.91 -3.28
N LYS A 924 -20.92 -15.71 -2.94
CA LYS A 924 -20.31 -15.43 -1.63
C LYS A 924 -21.35 -14.84 -0.69
N LEU A 925 -21.38 -15.33 0.55
CA LEU A 925 -22.35 -14.95 1.59
C LEU A 925 -21.82 -13.81 2.46
N PHE A 926 -22.63 -12.78 2.68
CA PHE A 926 -22.36 -11.70 3.62
C PHE A 926 -23.55 -11.50 4.55
N SER A 927 -23.28 -11.44 5.85
CA SER A 927 -24.30 -11.15 6.87
C SER A 927 -24.39 -9.64 7.10
N ALA A 928 -25.60 -9.10 7.01
CA ALA A 928 -25.94 -7.72 7.37
C ALA A 928 -26.80 -7.69 8.65
N LYS A 929 -26.89 -6.52 9.31
CA LYS A 929 -27.74 -6.36 10.49
C LYS A 929 -29.20 -6.77 10.18
N LEU A 930 -29.91 -7.29 11.19
CA LEU A 930 -31.28 -7.86 11.13
C LEU A 930 -31.41 -9.25 10.47
N ASN A 931 -30.38 -10.11 10.47
CA ASN A 931 -30.43 -11.45 9.87
C ASN A 931 -30.71 -11.46 8.35
N VAL A 932 -30.29 -10.39 7.66
CA VAL A 932 -30.31 -10.33 6.19
C VAL A 932 -29.02 -10.95 5.66
N LEU A 933 -29.15 -11.91 4.76
CA LEU A 933 -28.05 -12.57 4.06
C LEU A 933 -27.98 -12.08 2.61
N LEU A 934 -26.82 -11.58 2.22
CA LEU A 934 -26.53 -11.13 0.86
C LEU A 934 -25.69 -12.19 0.16
N PHE A 935 -26.16 -12.67 -1.00
CA PHE A 935 -25.41 -13.58 -1.85
C PHE A 935 -24.98 -12.85 -3.12
N ILE A 936 -23.68 -12.89 -3.43
CA ILE A 936 -23.09 -12.14 -4.55
C ILE A 936 -22.60 -13.10 -5.63
N LYS A 937 -23.39 -13.20 -6.70
CA LYS A 937 -23.12 -13.80 -8.03
C LYS A 937 -24.10 -13.24 -9.06
N TYR A 938 -25.34 -13.11 -8.62
CA TYR A 938 -26.27 -12.03 -8.93
C TYR A 938 -26.54 -11.33 -7.59
N PHE A 939 -27.06 -10.11 -7.54
CA PHE A 939 -27.29 -9.45 -6.24
C PHE A 939 -28.60 -9.99 -5.63
N TYR A 940 -28.47 -11.04 -4.81
CA TYR A 940 -29.59 -11.69 -4.13
C TYR A 940 -29.70 -11.19 -2.68
N ILE A 941 -30.93 -10.90 -2.25
CA ILE A 941 -31.25 -10.55 -0.86
C ILE A 941 -32.13 -11.65 -0.28
N ILE A 942 -31.69 -12.22 0.84
CA ILE A 942 -32.42 -13.26 1.57
C ILE A 942 -32.66 -12.78 3.01
N TYR A 943 -33.86 -13.00 3.53
CA TYR A 943 -34.23 -12.68 4.91
C TYR A 943 -34.86 -13.90 5.55
N PHE A 944 -34.38 -14.28 6.75
CA PHE A 944 -34.81 -15.50 7.45
C PHE A 944 -34.88 -16.76 6.56
N ASN A 945 -33.93 -16.89 5.63
CA ASN A 945 -33.83 -18.02 4.68
C ASN A 945 -34.94 -18.11 3.62
N HIS A 946 -35.71 -17.03 3.42
CA HIS A 946 -36.59 -16.86 2.28
C HIS A 946 -35.99 -15.81 1.33
N LEU A 947 -35.96 -16.13 0.03
CA LEU A 947 -35.51 -15.21 -1.01
C LEU A 947 -36.46 -14.01 -1.07
N LEU A 948 -35.97 -12.81 -0.76
CA LEU A 948 -36.76 -11.58 -0.83
C LEU A 948 -36.75 -10.98 -2.23
N ALA A 949 -35.56 -10.84 -2.83
CA ALA A 949 -35.40 -10.15 -4.10
C ALA A 949 -34.12 -10.59 -4.83
N THR A 950 -34.15 -10.50 -6.16
CA THR A 950 -33.02 -10.78 -7.06
C THR A 950 -32.80 -9.61 -7.99
N TYR A 951 -31.58 -9.10 -8.05
CA TYR A 951 -31.21 -8.01 -8.96
C TYR A 951 -30.08 -8.44 -9.89
N SER A 952 -30.28 -8.23 -11.20
CA SER A 952 -29.24 -8.38 -12.21
C SER A 952 -28.24 -7.24 -12.11
N TYR A 953 -26.97 -7.49 -12.36
CA TYR A 953 -25.95 -6.42 -12.39
C TYR A 953 -26.27 -5.33 -13.43
N GLN A 954 -27.04 -5.65 -14.47
CA GLN A 954 -27.49 -4.68 -15.47
C GLN A 954 -28.51 -3.67 -14.90
N SER A 955 -29.21 -4.02 -13.83
CA SER A 955 -30.15 -3.14 -13.11
C SER A 955 -29.48 -2.29 -12.03
N VAL A 956 -28.23 -2.57 -11.66
CA VAL A 956 -27.52 -1.79 -10.64
C VAL A 956 -27.01 -0.50 -11.26
N ILE A 957 -27.49 0.64 -10.75
CA ILE A 957 -27.09 1.99 -11.19
C ILE A 957 -25.85 2.44 -10.42
N THR A 958 -25.89 2.35 -9.09
CA THR A 958 -24.82 2.84 -8.21
C THR A 958 -24.68 1.91 -7.02
N PHE A 959 -23.46 1.63 -6.56
CA PHE A 959 -23.22 0.84 -5.35
C PHE A 959 -21.92 1.26 -4.66
N GLY A 960 -21.86 1.10 -3.34
CA GLY A 960 -20.67 1.40 -2.54
C GLY A 960 -21.00 1.73 -1.10
N GLY A 961 -20.02 2.21 -0.34
CA GLY A 961 -20.24 2.64 1.04
C GLY A 961 -20.91 4.02 1.09
N CYS A 962 -21.86 4.16 1.99
CA CYS A 962 -22.55 5.40 2.31
C CYS A 962 -22.55 5.55 3.83
N ARG A 963 -21.67 6.41 4.36
CA ARG A 963 -21.40 6.55 5.81
C ARG A 963 -20.87 5.22 6.41
N ASP A 964 -21.66 4.56 7.26
CA ASP A 964 -21.33 3.28 7.90
C ASP A 964 -22.09 2.09 7.29
N ASP A 965 -22.83 2.32 6.19
CA ASP A 965 -23.67 1.30 5.54
C ASP A 965 -23.25 1.08 4.08
N LEU A 966 -23.60 -0.09 3.52
CA LEU A 966 -23.57 -0.33 2.09
C LEU A 966 -24.83 0.23 1.45
N MET A 967 -24.70 1.01 0.38
CA MET A 967 -25.80 1.46 -0.45
C MET A 967 -25.74 0.80 -1.82
N VAL A 968 -26.88 0.31 -2.32
CA VAL A 968 -27.06 -0.19 -3.68
C VAL A 968 -28.32 0.41 -4.27
N VAL A 969 -28.21 1.03 -5.44
CA VAL A 969 -29.32 1.67 -6.17
C VAL A 969 -29.61 0.86 -7.41
N VAL A 970 -30.85 0.41 -7.56
CA VAL A 970 -31.28 -0.49 -8.63
C VAL A 970 -32.47 0.10 -9.41
N SER A 971 -32.54 -0.13 -10.72
CA SER A 971 -33.70 0.17 -11.54
C SER A 971 -34.56 -1.09 -11.73
N GLN A 972 -35.82 -1.06 -11.31
CA GLN A 972 -36.78 -2.10 -11.64
C GLN A 972 -37.68 -1.67 -12.83
N ASN A 973 -37.96 -2.61 -13.73
CA ASN A 973 -39.05 -2.49 -14.69
C ASN A 973 -40.30 -3.09 -14.03
N LYS A 974 -41.32 -2.27 -13.73
CA LYS A 974 -42.62 -2.82 -13.33
C LYS A 974 -43.31 -3.43 -14.54
N GLU A 975 -43.46 -4.75 -14.55
CA GLU A 975 -44.42 -5.42 -15.43
C GLU A 975 -45.83 -5.17 -14.90
N GLN A 976 -46.46 -4.11 -15.41
CA GLN A 976 -47.88 -3.98 -15.76
C GLN A 976 -48.17 -2.50 -16.05
N GLY A 977 -48.36 -2.20 -17.35
CA GLY A 977 -48.99 -0.96 -17.84
C GLY A 977 -48.31 0.38 -17.47
N GLY A 978 -47.37 0.83 -18.31
CA GLY A 978 -46.89 2.23 -18.34
C GLY A 978 -45.46 2.42 -17.85
N GLY A 979 -44.53 2.62 -18.79
CA GLY A 979 -43.07 2.64 -18.60
C GLY A 979 -42.49 3.77 -17.73
N LYS A 980 -42.69 3.72 -16.41
CA LYS A 980 -41.80 4.40 -15.44
C LYS A 980 -40.86 3.37 -14.82
N LYS A 981 -39.56 3.47 -15.15
CA LYS A 981 -38.49 2.76 -14.41
C LYS A 981 -38.52 3.27 -12.96
N SER A 982 -38.87 2.42 -12.01
CA SER A 982 -38.80 2.77 -10.58
C SER A 982 -37.38 2.52 -10.09
N VAL A 983 -36.76 3.56 -9.52
CA VAL A 983 -35.44 3.47 -8.89
C VAL A 983 -35.63 3.17 -7.42
N GLU A 984 -35.02 2.09 -6.94
CA GLU A 984 -35.07 1.65 -5.55
C GLU A 984 -33.68 1.80 -4.92
N LYS A 985 -33.65 2.33 -3.68
CA LYS A 985 -32.42 2.49 -2.89
C LYS A 985 -32.42 1.50 -1.75
N LEU A 986 -31.42 0.62 -1.74
CA LEU A 986 -31.21 -0.41 -0.73
C LEU A 986 -30.03 -0.01 0.15
N VAL A 987 -30.18 -0.13 1.47
CA VAL A 987 -29.15 0.20 2.45
C VAL A 987 -28.97 -0.97 3.41
N PHE A 988 -27.73 -1.43 3.60
CA PHE A 988 -27.39 -2.56 4.46
C PHE A 988 -26.32 -2.16 5.45
N ALA A 989 -26.65 -2.27 6.74
CA ALA A 989 -25.69 -2.00 7.79
C ALA A 989 -24.76 -3.20 8.01
N MET A 990 -23.46 -2.97 7.90
CA MET A 990 -22.41 -3.98 8.05
C MET A 990 -21.06 -3.34 8.40
N ALA A 991 -20.10 -4.14 8.88
CA ALA A 991 -18.79 -3.63 9.22
C ALA A 991 -18.05 -3.10 7.98
N LYS A 992 -17.33 -1.97 8.11
CA LYS A 992 -16.61 -1.31 7.00
C LYS A 992 -15.72 -2.24 6.15
N PRO A 993 -14.94 -3.17 6.74
CA PRO A 993 -14.15 -4.13 5.95
C PRO A 993 -15.03 -5.02 5.04
N LYS A 994 -16.21 -5.42 5.53
CA LYS A 994 -17.17 -6.21 4.77
C LYS A 994 -17.85 -5.40 3.67
N ILE A 995 -18.16 -4.12 3.91
CA ILE A 995 -18.66 -3.21 2.86
C ILE A 995 -17.65 -3.12 1.72
N LEU A 996 -16.37 -2.93 2.06
CA LEU A 996 -15.31 -2.81 1.07
C LEU A 996 -15.11 -4.11 0.28
N GLU A 997 -15.01 -5.25 0.98
CA GLU A 997 -14.90 -6.57 0.36
C GLU A 997 -16.05 -6.82 -0.64
N LEU A 998 -17.27 -6.50 -0.22
CA LEU A 998 -18.48 -6.64 -1.02
C LEU A 998 -18.47 -5.73 -2.24
N THR A 999 -18.11 -4.46 -2.05
CA THR A 999 -18.04 -3.45 -3.11
C THR A 999 -17.03 -3.87 -4.18
N LEU A 1000 -15.84 -4.32 -3.76
CA LEU A 1000 -14.82 -4.80 -4.68
C LEU A 1000 -15.24 -6.09 -5.41
N LEU A 1001 -15.95 -6.99 -4.73
CA LEU A 1001 -16.50 -8.19 -5.36
C LEU A 1001 -17.57 -7.87 -6.42
N MET A 1002 -18.49 -6.95 -6.12
CA MET A 1002 -19.50 -6.48 -7.08
C MET A 1002 -18.85 -5.81 -8.29
N ALA A 1003 -17.86 -4.94 -8.07
CA ALA A 1003 -17.11 -4.30 -9.15
C ALA A 1003 -16.42 -5.34 -10.05
N SER A 1004 -15.78 -6.36 -9.47
CA SER A 1004 -15.15 -7.43 -10.25
C SER A 1004 -16.14 -8.22 -11.10
N TYR A 1005 -17.34 -8.55 -10.57
CA TYR A 1005 -18.38 -9.19 -11.37
C TYR A 1005 -18.89 -8.27 -12.50
N ILE A 1006 -19.16 -7.00 -12.23
CA ILE A 1006 -19.66 -6.04 -13.23
C ILE A 1006 -18.65 -5.81 -14.35
N ASN A 1007 -17.37 -5.67 -14.00
CA ASN A 1007 -16.30 -5.47 -14.98
C ASN A 1007 -16.13 -6.67 -15.92
N TYR A 1008 -16.41 -7.88 -15.45
CA TYR A 1008 -16.41 -9.08 -16.31
C TYR A 1008 -17.57 -9.09 -17.31
N TRP A 1009 -18.76 -8.65 -16.90
CA TRP A 1009 -19.97 -8.65 -17.76
C TRP A 1009 -20.02 -7.49 -18.74
N THR A 1010 -19.16 -6.48 -18.56
CA THR A 1010 -19.05 -5.36 -19.50
C THR A 1010 -18.01 -5.75 -20.55
N PRO A 1011 -18.37 -5.99 -21.82
CA PRO A 1011 -17.37 -6.30 -22.83
C PRO A 1011 -16.39 -5.14 -22.92
N SER A 1012 -15.13 -5.40 -22.54
CA SER A 1012 -14.04 -4.44 -22.67
C SER A 1012 -13.90 -4.07 -24.15
N LEU A 1013 -14.21 -2.83 -24.50
CA LEU A 1013 -13.67 -2.22 -25.72
C LEU A 1013 -12.14 -2.39 -25.67
N PRO A 1014 -11.50 -2.97 -26.70
CA PRO A 1014 -10.06 -3.16 -26.68
C PRO A 1014 -9.38 -1.79 -26.58
N ALA A 1015 -8.49 -1.66 -25.58
CA ALA A 1015 -7.60 -0.52 -25.45
C ALA A 1015 -6.78 -0.39 -26.74
N ALA A 1016 -6.77 0.80 -27.32
CA ALA A 1016 -5.98 1.13 -28.48
C ALA A 1016 -4.49 0.93 -28.16
N GLN A 1017 -3.92 -0.19 -28.60
CA GLN A 1017 -2.47 -0.36 -28.69
C GLN A 1017 -2.00 0.34 -29.96
N HIS A 1018 -1.14 1.35 -29.78
CA HIS A 1018 -0.36 1.94 -30.86
C HIS A 1018 0.59 0.88 -31.44
N HIS A 1019 0.27 0.36 -32.63
CA HIS A 1019 1.25 -0.30 -33.50
C HIS A 1019 1.15 0.29 -34.91
N SER A 1020 2.30 0.72 -35.41
CA SER A 1020 2.52 1.30 -36.75
C SER A 1020 2.13 0.33 -37.88
N PRO A 1021 1.75 0.83 -39.08
CA PRO A 1021 1.21 -0.01 -40.14
C PRO A 1021 2.31 -0.62 -41.03
N GLY A 1022 2.23 -1.92 -41.28
CA GLY A 1022 2.91 -2.62 -42.37
C GLY A 1022 1.88 -3.23 -43.34
N PRO A 1023 2.16 -3.33 -44.65
CA PRO A 1023 1.13 -3.52 -45.67
C PRO A 1023 0.69 -4.98 -45.87
N CYS A 1024 -0.57 -5.09 -46.31
CA CYS A 1024 -1.36 -6.30 -46.54
C CYS A 1024 -0.86 -7.18 -47.70
N SER A 1025 -1.24 -8.47 -47.66
CA SER A 1025 -1.77 -9.22 -48.82
C SER A 1025 -2.56 -10.49 -48.41
N PRO A 1026 -3.48 -10.98 -49.27
CA PRO A 1026 -4.75 -11.62 -48.88
C PRO A 1026 -4.87 -13.11 -49.28
N LEU A 1027 -5.93 -13.81 -48.82
CA LEU A 1027 -6.71 -14.93 -49.45
C LEU A 1027 -7.45 -15.72 -48.34
N GLY A 1028 -8.78 -15.63 -48.18
CA GLY A 1028 -9.78 -16.56 -48.77
C GLY A 1028 -10.85 -16.96 -47.71
N PRO A 1029 -12.04 -17.49 -48.08
CA PRO A 1029 -13.31 -16.82 -47.77
C PRO A 1029 -14.28 -17.50 -46.78
N CYS A 1030 -15.13 -16.63 -46.19
CA CYS A 1030 -16.54 -16.75 -45.82
C CYS A 1030 -17.14 -18.11 -45.38
N GLY A 1031 -17.59 -18.14 -44.13
CA GLY A 1031 -18.69 -18.98 -43.66
C GLY A 1031 -19.67 -18.15 -42.81
N ALA A 1032 -20.74 -17.67 -43.43
CA ALA A 1032 -21.84 -16.98 -42.75
C ALA A 1032 -22.64 -18.00 -41.92
N GLY A 1033 -22.64 -17.83 -40.60
CA GLY A 1033 -23.44 -18.62 -39.67
C GLY A 1033 -24.16 -17.71 -38.69
N THR A 1034 -25.44 -17.50 -38.97
CA THR A 1034 -26.42 -16.70 -38.22
C THR A 1034 -26.29 -16.83 -36.70
N GLY A 1035 -26.12 -15.70 -36.02
CA GLY A 1035 -26.20 -15.59 -34.56
C GLY A 1035 -27.58 -16.02 -34.06
N LYS A 1036 -27.63 -17.13 -33.33
CA LYS A 1036 -28.74 -17.47 -32.44
C LYS A 1036 -28.43 -16.93 -31.05
N THR A 1037 -29.15 -15.88 -30.70
CA THR A 1037 -29.42 -15.42 -29.35
C THR A 1037 -29.93 -16.58 -28.49
N TRP A 1038 -29.17 -16.97 -27.47
CA TRP A 1038 -29.63 -17.91 -26.45
C TRP A 1038 -30.22 -17.10 -25.29
N ASP A 1039 -31.48 -16.72 -25.46
CA ASP A 1039 -32.32 -16.12 -24.44
C ASP A 1039 -33.37 -17.15 -24.02
N VAL A 1040 -33.01 -18.06 -23.11
CA VAL A 1040 -33.96 -18.97 -22.42
C VAL A 1040 -33.39 -19.33 -21.05
N ASP A 1041 -33.86 -18.66 -20.01
CA ASP A 1041 -34.27 -19.23 -18.70
C ASP A 1041 -34.54 -18.09 -17.69
N SER A 1042 -35.37 -17.14 -18.11
CA SER A 1042 -36.12 -16.30 -17.18
C SER A 1042 -37.56 -16.76 -17.23
N ARG A 1043 -37.97 -17.66 -16.32
CA ARG A 1043 -39.37 -17.82 -15.89
C ARG A 1043 -39.46 -18.74 -14.66
N HIS A 1044 -39.98 -18.16 -13.58
CA HIS A 1044 -40.54 -18.78 -12.36
C HIS A 1044 -39.60 -19.61 -11.47
N PHE A 1045 -39.12 -19.00 -10.37
CA PHE A 1045 -38.66 -19.72 -9.19
C PHE A 1045 -39.89 -20.14 -8.35
N PRO A 1046 -40.00 -21.40 -7.88
CA PRO A 1046 -40.95 -21.74 -6.83
C PRO A 1046 -40.52 -21.05 -5.53
N SER A 1047 -41.50 -20.67 -4.69
CA SER A 1047 -41.22 -20.07 -3.39
C SER A 1047 -40.30 -20.99 -2.57
N MET A 1048 -39.31 -20.42 -1.89
CA MET A 1048 -38.48 -21.16 -0.94
C MET A 1048 -39.34 -21.59 0.25
N THR A 1049 -40.03 -22.72 0.11
CA THR A 1049 -40.35 -23.59 1.24
C THR A 1049 -39.11 -24.41 1.54
N TYR A 1050 -38.72 -24.49 2.81
CA TYR A 1050 -37.76 -25.49 3.30
C TYR A 1050 -38.29 -26.90 3.03
N THR A 1051 -38.16 -27.38 1.80
CA THR A 1051 -38.50 -28.76 1.45
C THR A 1051 -37.28 -29.62 1.65
N THR A 1052 -37.42 -30.66 2.46
CA THR A 1052 -36.47 -31.73 2.79
C THR A 1052 -35.95 -32.54 1.59
N LYS A 1053 -36.26 -32.16 0.35
CA LYS A 1053 -35.79 -32.81 -0.87
C LYS A 1053 -34.72 -31.97 -1.55
N GLY A 1054 -33.49 -32.08 -1.03
CA GLY A 1054 -32.28 -31.62 -1.73
C GLY A 1054 -31.99 -32.49 -2.97
N PRO A 1055 -31.09 -32.05 -3.87
CA PRO A 1055 -30.65 -32.89 -4.97
C PRO A 1055 -30.05 -34.19 -4.42
N THR A 1056 -30.58 -35.34 -4.84
CA THR A 1056 -30.07 -36.66 -4.43
C THR A 1056 -29.04 -37.12 -5.48
N LEU A 1057 -28.02 -37.88 -5.08
CA LEU A 1057 -27.04 -38.48 -6.01
C LEU A 1057 -27.61 -39.68 -6.81
N LEU A 1058 -28.92 -39.91 -6.71
CA LEU A 1058 -29.70 -40.87 -7.48
C LEU A 1058 -30.89 -40.16 -8.13
#